data_AF-A0AA97K8H8-F1
#
_entry.id   AF-A0AA97K8H8-F1
#
_cell.length_a   1.000
_cell.length_b   1.000
_cell.length_c   1.000
_cell.angle_alpha   90.00
_cell.angle_beta   90.00
_cell.angle_gamma   90.00
#
_symmetry.space_group_name_H-M   'P 1'
#
loop_
_entity.id
_entity.type
_entity.pdbx_description
1 polymer ?
#
loop_
_entity_poly.entity_id
_entity_poly.type
_entity_poly.pdbx_seq_one_letter_code
_entity_poly.pdbx_strand_id
1 'polypeptide(L)'
;MMKVVNLKQAILQAWKERWSDYQWAINMKKFFPKGTTWDILNLAEALLEQAMIGPSPNPLLLSYLKYAISSQMVSYSTVLMAISKFDDFSRDLCVQSLLEIMDMFCEQLSCRGKAEECIGLCRALMSALSWMLRCAAFYTEKMKEPLEQGAAESQLQMCLERLAKVLGSTKNRALIHIAKLEETPSWGAVEQSLAKLGEGLGHISNNMLRNQAEECISLVKSIPTMLSVHSEQLNKTGFPTVHAVVLLEGTMNLTGEPQPLVEQLMMVKRMQRIPSPLFILEIWKACFVGLIESPEGTEELKWTAFTFLKIPQILVKLKKYPQGEKDFTDDVNCAFEFLLKLTPLLDKADQRCNCDCTSLLLQECSKQGLLSEANMNNLVAKRTADREHAPRLKSAENANIQPNPGLILRAEPTVTNILKTMDSDHSKSPEGLLGVLGHMLSGKSLDLLLAAAAATGKLKSFAQKFIKLNEFTKQINVEGSKAASVRALLFDISFLMLCHVAQTYGSEVIVWETGPPGEVPFFETWMQTCMPEEGKILNPDHPCFRPDSTKVESLVALLNNSSEMKLVQMKWQEACLSISAAILEILNAWENGVLTFESVQKITDNIKGKVCSMAVCAVAWLVAHVRMLGLDEREKSLQMIRQLATPLFGENTLQFYSERVVIMSSILEHMCADVLQQTAAQVKFPSTGVDTMPYWNLLPAKKPIKEVLTGVFSKVLEKGWVDSRSIHIFDTLLHMGGVYWFCNNLVKELLKETRKEHAVRAVELLYSIFCLDMQQLTLTLLGHILPNLLTDSSKWHMLMDPPGKALAKLSVWCASSSYCSHNKGQASAWQRKRHREDIEDYISLFPLDDTQPSKLMRLLSSNEEDTSILSSPNRTMSSSLSASQLHTVSMRDPLNRVLANLFLLISSILGAKTAGTHTQFVQWFMEECVDSLEQGSRGSILQFMPFTMVSELVKASTMSSPKIVLAITDLSLPLGRRVAAKAIAAL
;
A
#
# COMPACT_ATOMS: atom_id res chain seq x y z
N MET A 1 37.86 -49.34 -24.64
CA MET A 1 36.73 -49.90 -25.40
C MET A 1 35.85 -50.72 -24.45
N MET A 2 34.80 -50.13 -23.91
CA MET A 2 33.83 -50.84 -23.06
C MET A 2 32.96 -51.73 -23.95
N LYS A 3 32.99 -53.06 -23.74
CA LYS A 3 31.91 -53.93 -24.23
C LYS A 3 30.65 -53.53 -23.46
N VAL A 4 29.79 -52.72 -24.08
CA VAL A 4 28.41 -52.54 -23.63
C VAL A 4 27.76 -53.92 -23.79
N VAL A 5 27.74 -54.69 -22.71
CA VAL A 5 26.95 -55.92 -22.67
C VAL A 5 25.49 -55.49 -22.85
N ASN A 6 24.80 -56.11 -23.79
CA ASN A 6 23.40 -55.82 -24.08
C ASN A 6 22.57 -56.16 -22.83
N LEU A 7 22.09 -55.14 -22.12
CA LEU A 7 21.33 -55.30 -20.87
C LEU A 7 20.13 -56.25 -21.03
N LYS A 8 19.47 -56.23 -22.19
CA LYS A 8 18.38 -57.14 -22.53
C LYS A 8 18.84 -58.61 -22.57
N GLN A 9 20.03 -58.88 -23.11
CA GLN A 9 20.59 -60.24 -23.12
C GLN A 9 20.90 -60.73 -21.70
N ALA A 10 21.42 -59.85 -20.84
CA ALA A 10 21.73 -60.19 -19.45
C ALA A 10 20.45 -60.48 -18.63
N ILE A 11 19.39 -59.69 -18.84
CA ILE A 11 18.06 -59.93 -18.25
C ILE A 11 17.47 -61.26 -18.75
N LEU A 12 17.53 -61.52 -20.05
CA LEU A 12 17.04 -62.76 -20.65
C LEU A 12 17.83 -63.98 -20.18
N GLN A 13 19.14 -63.85 -19.97
CA GLN A 13 19.96 -64.91 -19.38
C GLN A 13 19.52 -65.22 -17.95
N ALA A 14 19.37 -64.19 -17.11
CA ALA A 14 18.90 -64.36 -15.75
C ALA A 14 17.50 -64.99 -15.67
N TRP A 15 16.63 -64.66 -16.62
CA TRP A 15 15.32 -65.28 -16.74
C TRP A 15 15.40 -66.74 -17.18
N LYS A 16 16.20 -67.07 -18.21
CA LYS A 16 16.42 -68.45 -18.69
C LYS A 16 17.00 -69.36 -17.60
N GLU A 17 17.96 -68.83 -16.85
CA GLU A 17 18.65 -69.55 -15.77
C GLU A 17 17.90 -69.51 -14.43
N ARG A 18 16.73 -68.85 -14.36
CA ARG A 18 15.87 -68.73 -13.17
C ARG A 18 16.62 -68.29 -11.91
N TRP A 19 17.45 -67.26 -12.04
CA TRP A 19 18.19 -66.71 -10.90
C TRP A 19 17.23 -66.23 -9.79
N SER A 20 17.63 -66.41 -8.54
CA SER A 20 16.96 -65.72 -7.43
C SER A 20 17.24 -64.21 -7.47
N ASP A 21 16.39 -63.39 -6.84
CA ASP A 21 16.56 -61.93 -6.81
C ASP A 21 17.97 -61.50 -6.35
N TYR A 22 18.52 -62.18 -5.34
CA TYR A 22 19.87 -61.94 -4.82
C TYR A 22 20.98 -62.33 -5.82
N GLN A 23 20.87 -63.51 -6.45
CA GLN A 23 21.81 -63.94 -7.48
C GLN A 23 21.78 -63.01 -8.70
N TRP A 24 20.59 -62.57 -9.09
CA TRP A 24 20.38 -61.60 -10.14
C TRP A 24 21.07 -60.28 -9.82
N ALA A 25 20.82 -59.69 -8.65
CA ALA A 25 21.44 -58.41 -8.27
C ALA A 25 22.97 -58.46 -8.24
N ILE A 26 23.56 -59.55 -7.69
CA ILE A 26 25.02 -59.74 -7.68
C ILE A 26 25.59 -59.82 -9.09
N ASN A 27 24.99 -60.64 -9.95
CA ASN A 27 25.47 -60.85 -11.30
C ASN A 27 25.25 -59.60 -12.16
N MET A 28 24.12 -58.90 -11.98
CA MET A 28 23.88 -57.62 -12.59
C MET A 28 24.97 -56.62 -12.21
N LYS A 29 25.38 -56.54 -10.93
CA LYS A 29 26.44 -55.61 -10.45
C LYS A 29 27.78 -55.74 -11.15
N LYS A 30 28.10 -56.92 -11.67
CA LYS A 30 29.34 -57.16 -12.44
C LYS A 30 29.33 -56.44 -13.79
N PHE A 31 28.15 -56.07 -14.31
CA PHE A 31 27.98 -55.37 -15.58
C PHE A 31 27.97 -53.83 -15.46
N PHE A 32 28.03 -53.28 -14.23
CA PHE A 32 27.96 -51.82 -14.00
C PHE A 32 29.33 -51.26 -13.58
N PRO A 33 29.75 -50.09 -14.11
CA PRO A 33 30.96 -49.41 -13.65
C PRO A 33 30.88 -49.08 -12.15
N LYS A 34 32.01 -49.17 -11.44
CA LYS A 34 32.09 -48.74 -10.03
C LYS A 34 31.83 -47.23 -9.95
N GLY A 35 30.76 -46.83 -9.26
CA GLY A 35 30.45 -45.42 -8.96
C GLY A 35 29.37 -44.77 -9.82
N THR A 36 28.78 -45.46 -10.81
CA THR A 36 27.64 -44.96 -11.60
C THR A 36 26.29 -45.41 -11.02
N THR A 37 25.29 -44.53 -11.05
CA THR A 37 23.89 -44.87 -10.72
C THR A 37 23.30 -45.80 -11.79
N TRP A 38 22.53 -46.81 -11.37
CA TRP A 38 21.99 -47.83 -12.30
C TRP A 38 20.88 -47.29 -13.21
N ASP A 39 20.39 -46.08 -12.93
CA ASP A 39 19.46 -45.32 -13.76
C ASP A 39 20.03 -45.02 -15.17
N ILE A 40 21.36 -44.92 -15.31
CA ILE A 40 22.03 -44.54 -16.58
C ILE A 40 21.81 -45.57 -17.69
N LEU A 41 21.48 -46.83 -17.36
CA LEU A 41 21.27 -47.90 -18.34
C LEU A 41 19.79 -48.22 -18.63
N ASN A 42 18.84 -47.39 -18.17
CA ASN A 42 17.40 -47.62 -18.34
C ASN A 42 16.94 -49.02 -17.84
N LEU A 43 17.51 -49.50 -16.72
CA LEU A 43 17.25 -50.83 -16.19
C LEU A 43 15.77 -51.09 -15.89
N ALA A 44 15.08 -50.11 -15.29
CA ALA A 44 13.65 -50.22 -14.98
C ALA A 44 12.81 -50.40 -16.26
N GLU A 45 13.12 -49.66 -17.32
CA GLU A 45 12.46 -49.77 -18.63
C GLU A 45 12.76 -51.12 -19.28
N ALA A 46 14.01 -51.56 -19.29
CA ALA A 46 14.38 -52.86 -19.87
C ALA A 46 13.72 -54.04 -19.13
N LEU A 47 13.61 -53.99 -17.80
CA LEU A 47 12.90 -55.00 -17.02
C LEU A 47 11.40 -55.00 -17.29
N LEU A 48 10.76 -53.82 -17.33
CA LEU A 48 9.33 -53.70 -17.62
C LEU A 48 9.00 -54.13 -19.06
N GLU A 49 9.75 -53.71 -20.06
CA GLU A 49 9.56 -54.14 -21.45
C GLU A 49 9.59 -55.66 -21.58
N GLN A 50 10.55 -56.32 -20.94
CA GLN A 50 10.66 -57.78 -20.99
C GLN A 50 9.59 -58.48 -20.14
N ALA A 51 9.18 -57.88 -19.02
CA ALA A 51 8.10 -58.42 -18.20
C ALA A 51 6.74 -58.36 -18.89
N MET A 52 6.53 -57.37 -19.77
CA MET A 52 5.24 -57.06 -20.41
C MET A 52 5.12 -57.59 -21.86
N ILE A 53 5.90 -58.59 -22.28
CA ILE A 53 5.75 -59.17 -23.63
C ILE A 53 4.49 -60.06 -23.77
N GLY A 54 4.16 -60.83 -22.73
CA GLY A 54 3.04 -61.80 -22.76
C GLY A 54 1.70 -61.25 -22.28
N PRO A 55 0.56 -61.95 -22.48
CA PRO A 55 -0.76 -61.47 -22.06
C PRO A 55 -0.86 -61.23 -20.54
N SER A 56 -0.06 -61.95 -19.76
CA SER A 56 0.17 -61.73 -18.33
C SER A 56 1.63 -61.34 -18.08
N PRO A 57 1.89 -60.53 -17.05
CA PRO A 57 3.24 -60.08 -16.77
C PRO A 57 4.11 -61.22 -16.22
N ASN A 58 5.37 -61.27 -16.63
CA ASN A 58 6.32 -62.29 -16.18
C ASN A 58 6.69 -62.09 -14.70
N PRO A 59 6.30 -63.00 -13.79
CA PRO A 59 6.44 -62.78 -12.35
C PRO A 59 7.89 -62.74 -11.88
N LEU A 60 8.81 -63.45 -12.55
CA LEU A 60 10.24 -63.48 -12.21
C LEU A 60 10.93 -62.17 -12.61
N LEU A 61 10.62 -61.62 -13.79
CA LEU A 61 11.15 -60.32 -14.20
C LEU A 61 10.58 -59.19 -13.35
N LEU A 62 9.31 -59.31 -12.93
CA LEU A 62 8.73 -58.41 -11.95
C LEU A 62 9.39 -58.53 -10.57
N SER A 63 9.75 -59.73 -10.10
CA SER A 63 10.46 -59.88 -8.82
C SER A 63 11.81 -59.18 -8.84
N TYR A 64 12.55 -59.24 -9.96
CA TYR A 64 13.79 -58.48 -10.15
C TYR A 64 13.57 -56.97 -10.06
N LEU A 65 12.49 -56.45 -10.68
CA LEU A 65 12.15 -55.03 -10.59
C LEU A 65 11.76 -54.63 -9.16
N LYS A 66 10.90 -55.43 -8.49
CA LYS A 66 10.49 -55.22 -7.10
C LYS A 66 11.72 -55.21 -6.17
N TYR A 67 12.67 -56.11 -6.41
CA TYR A 67 13.93 -56.16 -5.68
C TYR A 67 14.81 -54.93 -5.96
N ALA A 68 14.91 -54.50 -7.21
CA ALA A 68 15.67 -53.32 -7.62
C ALA A 68 15.12 -52.03 -6.98
N ILE A 69 13.81 -51.90 -6.88
CA ILE A 69 13.12 -50.79 -6.19
C ILE A 69 13.44 -50.84 -4.69
N SER A 70 13.23 -51.99 -4.05
CA SER A 70 13.41 -52.16 -2.60
C SER A 70 14.86 -51.96 -2.16
N SER A 71 15.81 -52.31 -3.03
CA SER A 71 17.25 -52.16 -2.80
C SER A 71 17.80 -50.80 -3.26
N GLN A 72 16.95 -49.86 -3.69
CA GLN A 72 17.33 -48.55 -4.24
C GLN A 72 18.37 -48.65 -5.37
N MET A 73 18.33 -49.73 -6.16
CA MET A 73 19.18 -49.88 -7.33
C MET A 73 18.72 -48.92 -8.44
N VAL A 74 17.40 -48.80 -8.63
CA VAL A 74 16.77 -47.85 -9.56
C VAL A 74 16.07 -46.74 -8.79
N SER A 75 16.05 -45.54 -9.34
CA SER A 75 15.29 -44.42 -8.77
C SER A 75 13.78 -44.58 -9.02
N TYR A 76 12.96 -44.01 -8.13
CA TYR A 76 11.51 -43.97 -8.35
C TYR A 76 11.14 -43.22 -9.64
N SER A 77 11.95 -42.23 -10.04
CA SER A 77 11.75 -41.48 -11.27
C SER A 77 11.82 -42.37 -12.51
N THR A 78 12.82 -43.25 -12.62
CA THR A 78 12.96 -44.12 -13.80
C THR A 78 11.88 -45.18 -13.86
N VAL A 79 11.44 -45.69 -12.69
CA VAL A 79 10.33 -46.63 -12.60
C VAL A 79 9.01 -45.99 -13.04
N LEU A 80 8.66 -44.81 -12.51
CA LEU A 80 7.43 -44.09 -12.89
C LEU A 80 7.41 -43.74 -14.39
N MET A 81 8.55 -43.30 -14.94
CA MET A 81 8.67 -43.05 -16.38
C MET A 81 8.46 -44.33 -17.20
N ALA A 82 9.06 -45.44 -16.79
CA ALA A 82 8.91 -46.71 -17.49
C ALA A 82 7.47 -47.25 -17.43
N ILE A 83 6.77 -47.07 -16.30
CA ILE A 83 5.34 -47.39 -16.18
C ILE A 83 4.51 -46.54 -17.16
N SER A 84 4.79 -45.24 -17.22
CA SER A 84 4.01 -44.30 -18.06
C SER A 84 4.08 -44.55 -19.57
N LYS A 85 5.05 -45.36 -20.02
CA LYS A 85 5.24 -45.76 -21.43
C LYS A 85 4.33 -46.93 -21.85
N PHE A 86 3.69 -47.62 -20.91
CA PHE A 86 2.79 -48.72 -21.23
C PHE A 86 1.42 -48.17 -21.68
N ASP A 87 1.00 -48.40 -22.92
CA ASP A 87 -0.24 -47.81 -23.46
C ASP A 87 -1.36 -48.85 -23.74
N ASP A 88 -1.10 -50.15 -23.59
CA ASP A 88 -2.05 -51.22 -23.88
C ASP A 88 -2.94 -51.57 -22.68
N PHE A 89 -3.92 -50.71 -22.38
CA PHE A 89 -4.85 -50.87 -21.26
C PHE A 89 -5.81 -52.07 -21.40
N SER A 90 -5.84 -52.75 -22.55
CA SER A 90 -6.67 -53.95 -22.73
C SER A 90 -6.15 -55.16 -21.92
N ARG A 91 -4.88 -55.12 -21.50
CA ARG A 91 -4.21 -56.18 -20.75
C ARG A 91 -4.33 -55.96 -19.24
N ASP A 92 -5.50 -56.31 -18.70
CA ASP A 92 -5.90 -56.04 -17.31
C ASP A 92 -4.86 -56.50 -16.26
N LEU A 93 -4.30 -57.71 -16.39
CA LEU A 93 -3.29 -58.23 -15.45
C LEU A 93 -1.98 -57.45 -15.46
N CYS A 94 -1.63 -56.85 -16.61
CA CYS A 94 -0.43 -56.03 -16.75
C CYS A 94 -0.64 -54.67 -16.09
N VAL A 95 -1.79 -54.04 -16.34
CA VAL A 95 -2.20 -52.79 -15.70
C VAL A 95 -2.26 -52.96 -14.17
N GLN A 96 -2.90 -54.03 -13.70
CA GLN A 96 -2.95 -54.38 -12.28
C GLN A 96 -1.54 -54.48 -11.68
N SER A 97 -0.63 -55.22 -12.32
CA SER A 97 0.74 -55.38 -11.81
C SER A 97 1.53 -54.07 -11.79
N LEU A 98 1.31 -53.18 -12.75
CA LEU A 98 1.92 -51.85 -12.78
C LEU A 98 1.41 -50.96 -11.63
N LEU A 99 0.10 -50.98 -11.36
CA LEU A 99 -0.50 -50.28 -10.22
C LEU A 99 0.02 -50.83 -8.88
N GLU A 100 0.19 -52.14 -8.75
CA GLU A 100 0.78 -52.78 -7.57
C GLU A 100 2.26 -52.40 -7.36
N ILE A 101 3.02 -52.20 -8.44
CA ILE A 101 4.41 -51.71 -8.34
C ILE A 101 4.43 -50.28 -7.81
N MET A 102 3.52 -49.41 -8.26
CA MET A 102 3.42 -48.03 -7.77
C MET A 102 3.13 -48.00 -6.25
N ASP A 103 2.24 -48.86 -5.76
CA ASP A 103 1.91 -48.97 -4.33
C ASP A 103 3.13 -49.22 -3.44
N MET A 104 4.18 -49.86 -3.95
CA MET A 104 5.38 -50.15 -3.16
C MET A 104 6.10 -48.89 -2.66
N PHE A 105 5.92 -47.75 -3.34
CA PHE A 105 6.71 -46.54 -3.04
C PHE A 105 5.94 -45.22 -3.12
N CYS A 106 4.66 -45.19 -3.51
CA CYS A 106 3.87 -43.96 -3.63
C CYS A 106 3.83 -43.07 -2.37
N GLU A 107 3.89 -43.66 -1.17
CA GLU A 107 3.93 -42.92 0.10
C GLU A 107 5.34 -42.44 0.48
N GLN A 108 6.39 -43.03 -0.09
CA GLN A 108 7.80 -42.79 0.25
C GLN A 108 8.60 -42.10 -0.86
N LEU A 109 7.91 -41.49 -1.84
CA LEU A 109 8.52 -40.74 -2.93
C LEU A 109 9.45 -39.65 -2.36
N SER A 110 10.75 -39.87 -2.48
CA SER A 110 11.79 -38.94 -2.04
C SER A 110 12.97 -38.98 -3.00
N CYS A 111 13.66 -37.86 -3.14
CA CYS A 111 14.87 -37.73 -3.95
C CYS A 111 15.90 -36.90 -3.17
N ARG A 112 17.00 -37.52 -2.77
CA ARG A 112 18.12 -36.85 -2.05
C ARG A 112 19.27 -36.47 -2.98
N GLY A 113 19.06 -36.62 -4.28
CA GLY A 113 20.04 -36.43 -5.34
C GLY A 113 20.35 -34.98 -5.69
N LYS A 114 20.94 -34.79 -6.87
CA LYS A 114 21.12 -33.44 -7.45
C LYS A 114 19.76 -32.83 -7.80
N ALA A 115 19.72 -31.51 -7.96
CA ALA A 115 18.47 -30.81 -8.27
C ALA A 115 17.85 -31.28 -9.62
N GLU A 116 18.68 -31.66 -10.59
CA GLU A 116 18.22 -32.25 -11.87
C GLU A 116 17.48 -33.58 -11.68
N GLU A 117 17.94 -34.42 -10.75
CA GLU A 117 17.28 -35.71 -10.44
C GLU A 117 15.92 -35.48 -9.75
N CYS A 118 15.80 -34.40 -8.97
CA CYS A 118 14.53 -33.99 -8.36
C CYS A 118 13.54 -33.47 -9.40
N ILE A 119 14.01 -32.71 -10.41
CA ILE A 119 13.19 -32.30 -11.56
C ILE A 119 12.77 -33.53 -12.39
N GLY A 120 13.66 -34.50 -12.58
CA GLY A 120 13.32 -35.79 -13.18
C GLY A 120 12.15 -36.47 -12.48
N LEU A 121 12.18 -36.51 -11.14
CA LEU A 121 11.07 -37.04 -10.34
C LEU A 121 9.77 -36.27 -10.55
N CYS A 122 9.81 -34.93 -10.61
CA CYS A 122 8.63 -34.12 -10.91
C CYS A 122 7.99 -34.51 -12.25
N ARG A 123 8.79 -34.61 -13.31
CA ARG A 123 8.34 -35.02 -14.65
C ARG A 123 7.75 -36.44 -14.63
N ALA A 124 8.43 -37.36 -13.97
CA ALA A 124 7.97 -38.74 -13.83
C ALA A 124 6.62 -38.86 -13.11
N LEU A 125 6.40 -38.08 -12.04
CA LEU A 125 5.09 -38.03 -11.37
C LEU A 125 3.99 -37.50 -12.28
N MET A 126 4.27 -36.45 -13.08
CA MET A 126 3.29 -35.90 -14.02
C MET A 126 2.95 -36.89 -15.14
N SER A 127 3.94 -37.60 -15.68
CA SER A 127 3.73 -38.66 -16.66
C SER A 127 2.93 -39.83 -16.08
N ALA A 128 3.22 -40.24 -14.85
CA ALA A 128 2.45 -41.27 -14.15
C ALA A 128 1.01 -40.82 -13.85
N LEU A 129 0.79 -39.55 -13.47
CA LEU A 129 -0.55 -38.98 -13.31
C LEU A 129 -1.34 -39.05 -14.63
N SER A 130 -0.73 -38.61 -15.73
CA SER A 130 -1.34 -38.68 -17.07
C SER A 130 -1.68 -40.12 -17.45
N TRP A 131 -0.78 -41.07 -17.19
CA TRP A 131 -1.01 -42.49 -17.43
C TRP A 131 -2.19 -43.05 -16.61
N MET A 132 -2.26 -42.77 -15.31
CA MET A 132 -3.38 -43.20 -14.47
C MET A 132 -4.72 -42.57 -14.89
N LEU A 133 -4.73 -41.30 -15.32
CA LEU A 133 -5.94 -40.66 -15.83
C LEU A 133 -6.41 -41.29 -17.16
N ARG A 134 -5.49 -41.62 -18.07
CA ARG A 134 -5.80 -42.36 -19.30
C ARG A 134 -6.34 -43.76 -18.99
N CYS A 135 -5.73 -44.44 -18.02
CA CYS A 135 -6.19 -45.74 -17.52
C CYS A 135 -7.61 -45.67 -16.94
N ALA A 136 -7.89 -44.69 -16.08
CA ALA A 136 -9.23 -44.48 -15.51
C ALA A 136 -10.26 -44.14 -16.59
N ALA A 137 -9.92 -43.26 -17.54
CA ALA A 137 -10.80 -42.93 -18.66
C ALA A 137 -11.10 -44.16 -19.53
N PHE A 138 -10.10 -45.00 -19.81
CA PHE A 138 -10.28 -46.24 -20.58
C PHE A 138 -11.27 -47.20 -19.91
N TYR A 139 -11.12 -47.48 -18.60
CA TYR A 139 -12.05 -48.38 -17.91
C TYR A 139 -13.44 -47.79 -17.73
N THR A 140 -13.55 -46.46 -17.65
CA THR A 140 -14.85 -45.78 -17.63
C THR A 140 -15.58 -45.93 -18.97
N GLU A 141 -14.86 -45.88 -20.09
CA GLU A 141 -15.40 -46.16 -21.42
C GLU A 141 -15.77 -47.64 -21.59
N LYS A 142 -14.93 -48.57 -21.12
CA LYS A 142 -15.17 -50.03 -21.16
C LYS A 142 -16.43 -50.43 -20.39
N MET A 143 -16.83 -49.67 -19.36
CA MET A 143 -18.08 -49.88 -18.62
C MET A 143 -19.36 -49.60 -19.44
N LYS A 144 -19.28 -49.03 -20.64
CA LYS A 144 -20.43 -48.91 -21.56
C LYS A 144 -20.91 -50.27 -22.05
N GLU A 145 -20.05 -51.29 -22.02
CA GLU A 145 -20.38 -52.64 -22.48
C GLU A 145 -20.93 -53.49 -21.31
N PRO A 146 -22.20 -53.94 -21.36
CA PRO A 146 -22.85 -54.60 -20.22
C PRO A 146 -22.18 -55.92 -19.80
N LEU A 147 -21.46 -56.57 -20.72
CA LEU A 147 -20.79 -57.86 -20.47
C LEU A 147 -19.47 -57.71 -19.70
N GLU A 148 -18.85 -56.53 -19.74
CA GLU A 148 -17.53 -56.28 -19.15
C GLU A 148 -17.58 -55.37 -17.91
N GLN A 149 -18.79 -54.94 -17.53
CA GLN A 149 -19.04 -53.92 -16.50
C GLN A 149 -18.39 -54.27 -15.14
N GLY A 150 -18.53 -55.51 -14.65
CA GLY A 150 -17.97 -55.89 -13.36
C GLY A 150 -16.43 -55.97 -13.32
N ALA A 151 -15.80 -56.41 -14.41
CA ALA A 151 -14.34 -56.44 -14.51
C ALA A 151 -13.74 -55.04 -14.68
N ALA A 152 -14.39 -54.20 -15.51
CA ALA A 152 -14.00 -52.81 -15.70
C ALA A 152 -14.17 -51.97 -14.43
N GLU A 153 -15.24 -52.20 -13.65
CA GLU A 153 -15.46 -51.54 -12.35
C GLU A 153 -14.34 -51.86 -11.35
N SER A 154 -13.95 -53.13 -11.23
CA SER A 154 -12.85 -53.55 -10.36
C SER A 154 -11.51 -52.90 -10.76
N GLN A 155 -11.21 -52.82 -12.05
CA GLN A 155 -9.97 -52.20 -12.54
C GLN A 155 -9.99 -50.68 -12.34
N LEU A 156 -11.13 -50.03 -12.58
CA LEU A 156 -11.31 -48.61 -12.32
C LEU A 156 -11.13 -48.30 -10.82
N GLN A 157 -11.69 -49.11 -9.93
CA GLN A 157 -11.49 -48.99 -8.49
C GLN A 157 -10.01 -49.05 -8.12
N MET A 158 -9.29 -50.06 -8.61
CA MET A 158 -7.85 -50.18 -8.34
C MET A 158 -7.08 -48.93 -8.81
N CYS A 159 -7.40 -48.41 -10.00
CA CYS A 159 -6.77 -47.20 -10.55
C CYS A 159 -7.08 -45.95 -9.70
N LEU A 160 -8.35 -45.73 -9.33
CA LEU A 160 -8.78 -44.58 -8.55
C LEU A 160 -8.23 -44.60 -7.12
N GLU A 161 -8.06 -45.78 -6.51
CA GLU A 161 -7.39 -45.91 -5.21
C GLU A 161 -5.94 -45.41 -5.25
N ARG A 162 -5.18 -45.76 -6.29
CA ARG A 162 -3.77 -45.32 -6.42
C ARG A 162 -3.69 -43.85 -6.81
N LEU A 163 -4.60 -43.40 -7.67
CA LEU A 163 -4.73 -41.99 -8.02
C LEU A 163 -5.01 -41.15 -6.76
N ALA A 164 -5.94 -41.58 -5.91
CA ALA A 164 -6.26 -40.94 -4.64
C ALA A 164 -5.07 -40.93 -3.68
N LYS A 165 -4.33 -42.04 -3.54
CA LYS A 165 -3.10 -42.08 -2.71
C LYS A 165 -2.04 -41.09 -3.19
N VAL A 166 -1.76 -41.06 -4.50
CA VAL A 166 -0.79 -40.13 -5.09
C VAL A 166 -1.23 -38.69 -4.90
N LEU A 167 -2.50 -38.39 -5.18
CA LEU A 167 -3.06 -37.05 -5.08
C LEU A 167 -3.33 -36.61 -3.64
N GLY A 168 -3.51 -37.51 -2.67
CA GLY A 168 -3.75 -37.17 -1.27
C GLY A 168 -2.56 -36.48 -0.61
N SER A 169 -1.34 -36.80 -1.05
CA SER A 169 -0.11 -36.17 -0.58
C SER A 169 0.07 -34.75 -1.14
N THR A 170 0.06 -33.75 -0.27
CA THR A 170 0.39 -32.35 -0.62
C THR A 170 1.77 -32.22 -1.26
N LYS A 171 2.73 -33.06 -0.84
CA LYS A 171 4.07 -33.14 -1.43
C LYS A 171 4.01 -33.54 -2.89
N ASN A 172 3.29 -34.61 -3.22
CA ASN A 172 3.18 -35.11 -4.59
C ASN A 172 2.50 -34.10 -5.49
N ARG A 173 1.39 -33.49 -5.02
CA ARG A 173 0.72 -32.42 -5.77
C ARG A 173 1.68 -31.25 -6.06
N ALA A 174 2.48 -30.84 -5.07
CA ALA A 174 3.48 -29.78 -5.21
C ALA A 174 4.58 -30.11 -6.25
N LEU A 175 5.07 -31.35 -6.28
CA LEU A 175 6.03 -31.81 -7.32
C LEU A 175 5.40 -31.79 -8.72
N ILE A 176 4.13 -32.19 -8.85
CA ILE A 176 3.38 -32.14 -10.13
C ILE A 176 3.19 -30.68 -10.58
N HIS A 177 2.93 -29.76 -9.65
CA HIS A 177 2.85 -28.33 -9.97
C HIS A 177 4.17 -27.79 -10.53
N ILE A 178 5.32 -28.18 -9.97
CA ILE A 178 6.63 -27.81 -10.52
C ILE A 178 6.81 -28.41 -11.92
N ALA A 179 6.42 -29.68 -12.13
CA ALA A 179 6.51 -30.33 -13.43
C ALA A 179 5.71 -29.59 -14.51
N LYS A 180 4.49 -29.14 -14.18
CA LYS A 180 3.65 -28.32 -15.07
C LYS A 180 4.37 -27.03 -15.50
N LEU A 181 5.05 -26.36 -14.58
CA LEU A 181 5.76 -25.11 -14.89
C LEU A 181 7.04 -25.35 -15.70
N GLU A 182 7.66 -26.51 -15.54
CA GLU A 182 8.86 -26.90 -16.28
C GLU A 182 8.54 -27.38 -17.71
N GLU A 183 7.45 -28.13 -17.89
CA GLU A 183 6.98 -28.66 -19.17
C GLU A 183 5.50 -28.33 -19.40
N THR A 184 5.22 -27.05 -19.66
CA THR A 184 3.86 -26.55 -19.91
C THR A 184 3.05 -27.35 -20.96
N PRO A 185 3.60 -27.80 -22.12
CA PRO A 185 2.81 -28.56 -23.08
C PRO A 185 2.33 -29.93 -22.56
N SER A 186 3.08 -30.58 -21.67
CA SER A 186 2.74 -31.89 -21.10
C SER A 186 1.48 -31.85 -20.24
N TRP A 187 1.13 -30.67 -19.68
CA TRP A 187 -0.09 -30.49 -18.90
C TRP A 187 -1.38 -30.57 -19.74
N GLY A 188 -1.31 -30.21 -21.03
CA GLY A 188 -2.47 -30.33 -21.93
C GLY A 188 -2.96 -31.78 -22.07
N ALA A 189 -2.06 -32.77 -22.02
CA ALA A 189 -2.42 -34.18 -22.03
C ALA A 189 -3.13 -34.62 -20.73
N VAL A 190 -2.75 -34.04 -19.59
CA VAL A 190 -3.42 -34.24 -18.31
C VAL A 190 -4.85 -33.67 -18.38
N GLU A 191 -5.02 -32.44 -18.86
CA GLU A 191 -6.33 -31.80 -19.01
C GLU A 191 -7.25 -32.57 -19.97
N GLN A 192 -6.72 -33.06 -21.10
CA GLN A 192 -7.47 -33.87 -22.04
C GLN A 192 -7.93 -35.21 -21.42
N SER A 193 -7.05 -35.88 -20.67
CA SER A 193 -7.38 -37.15 -20.01
C SER A 193 -8.38 -36.94 -18.87
N LEU A 194 -8.26 -35.82 -18.16
CA LEU A 194 -9.18 -35.41 -17.10
C LEU A 194 -10.59 -35.09 -17.63
N ALA A 195 -10.67 -34.43 -18.79
CA ALA A 195 -11.94 -34.15 -19.47
C ALA A 195 -12.65 -35.44 -19.88
N LYS A 196 -11.92 -36.39 -20.48
CA LYS A 196 -12.46 -37.72 -20.84
C LYS A 196 -12.99 -38.49 -19.64
N LEU A 197 -12.25 -38.48 -18.52
CA LEU A 197 -12.74 -39.10 -17.28
C LEU A 197 -14.01 -38.40 -16.76
N GLY A 198 -14.07 -37.07 -16.86
CA GLY A 198 -15.24 -36.27 -16.48
C GLY A 198 -16.49 -36.57 -17.32
N GLU A 199 -16.34 -36.71 -18.64
CA GLU A 199 -17.43 -37.13 -19.55
C GLU A 199 -17.96 -38.53 -19.20
N GLY A 200 -17.07 -39.41 -18.73
CA GLY A 200 -17.41 -40.78 -18.36
C GLY A 200 -18.13 -40.96 -17.01
N LEU A 201 -18.21 -39.92 -16.16
CA LEU A 201 -18.78 -40.03 -14.80
C LEU A 201 -20.23 -40.54 -14.77
N GLY A 202 -21.01 -40.22 -15.82
CA GLY A 202 -22.39 -40.67 -15.97
C GLY A 202 -22.55 -42.19 -16.11
N HIS A 203 -21.51 -42.89 -16.55
CA HIS A 203 -21.52 -44.35 -16.77
C HIS A 203 -21.19 -45.17 -15.51
N ILE A 204 -20.67 -44.53 -14.46
CA ILE A 204 -20.32 -45.20 -13.21
C ILE A 204 -21.60 -45.39 -12.37
N SER A 205 -22.14 -46.61 -12.29
CA SER A 205 -23.36 -46.89 -11.50
C SER A 205 -23.13 -46.86 -9.98
N ASN A 206 -21.89 -47.12 -9.54
CA ASN A 206 -21.51 -47.14 -8.14
C ASN A 206 -21.22 -45.73 -7.61
N ASN A 207 -22.08 -45.23 -6.70
CA ASN A 207 -21.96 -43.89 -6.14
C ASN A 207 -20.65 -43.65 -5.37
N MET A 208 -20.12 -44.66 -4.67
CA MET A 208 -18.87 -44.52 -3.93
C MET A 208 -17.68 -44.32 -4.89
N LEU A 209 -17.64 -45.12 -5.95
CA LEU A 209 -16.62 -45.03 -6.98
C LEU A 209 -16.71 -43.73 -7.78
N ARG A 210 -17.93 -43.27 -8.08
CA ARG A 210 -18.19 -41.98 -8.72
C ARG A 210 -17.69 -40.82 -7.86
N ASN A 211 -18.01 -40.80 -6.57
CA ASN A 211 -17.55 -39.77 -5.64
C ASN A 211 -16.00 -39.73 -5.56
N GLN A 212 -15.35 -40.90 -5.56
CA GLN A 212 -13.89 -40.99 -5.56
C GLN A 212 -13.26 -40.45 -6.86
N ALA A 213 -13.90 -40.70 -8.01
CA ALA A 213 -13.48 -40.12 -9.29
C ALA A 213 -13.64 -38.59 -9.30
N GLU A 214 -14.77 -38.08 -8.81
CA GLU A 214 -15.03 -36.64 -8.66
C GLU A 214 -14.02 -35.96 -7.72
N GLU A 215 -13.68 -36.59 -6.60
CA GLU A 215 -12.66 -36.11 -5.67
C GLU A 215 -11.28 -36.05 -6.35
N CYS A 216 -10.87 -37.10 -7.06
CA CYS A 216 -9.62 -37.10 -7.81
C CYS A 216 -9.60 -35.98 -8.88
N ILE A 217 -10.71 -35.79 -9.60
CA ILE A 217 -10.84 -34.71 -10.59
C ILE A 217 -10.69 -33.34 -9.94
N SER A 218 -11.36 -33.12 -8.80
CA SER A 218 -11.26 -31.90 -8.00
C SER A 218 -9.81 -31.64 -7.55
N LEU A 219 -9.13 -32.66 -7.03
CA LEU A 219 -7.75 -32.56 -6.59
C LEU A 219 -6.80 -32.20 -7.75
N VAL A 220 -6.94 -32.81 -8.93
CA VAL A 220 -6.13 -32.47 -10.11
C VAL A 220 -6.41 -31.03 -10.57
N LYS A 221 -7.67 -30.61 -10.61
CA LYS A 221 -8.06 -29.22 -10.94
C LYS A 221 -7.52 -28.20 -9.94
N SER A 222 -7.26 -28.60 -8.70
CA SER A 222 -6.67 -27.74 -7.67
C SER A 222 -5.14 -27.58 -7.79
N ILE A 223 -4.43 -28.46 -8.49
CA ILE A 223 -2.95 -28.42 -8.61
C ILE A 223 -2.45 -27.06 -9.16
N PRO A 224 -3.05 -26.47 -10.22
CA PRO A 224 -2.67 -25.15 -10.69
C PRO A 224 -2.85 -24.03 -9.65
N THR A 225 -3.81 -24.18 -8.73
CA THR A 225 -4.21 -23.14 -7.77
C THR A 225 -3.73 -23.42 -6.34
N MET A 226 -2.85 -24.39 -6.10
CA MET A 226 -2.43 -24.78 -4.73
C MET A 226 -1.72 -23.68 -3.92
N LEU A 227 -1.20 -22.66 -4.59
CA LEU A 227 -0.63 -21.47 -3.96
C LEU A 227 -1.72 -20.54 -3.38
N SER A 228 -3.00 -20.80 -3.63
CA SER A 228 -4.13 -20.15 -2.96
C SER A 228 -4.23 -20.63 -1.51
N VAL A 229 -3.44 -20.04 -0.63
CA VAL A 229 -3.54 -20.27 0.82
C VAL A 229 -4.84 -19.61 1.29
N HIS A 230 -5.90 -20.41 1.41
CA HIS A 230 -7.07 -20.05 2.19
C HIS A 230 -6.76 -20.43 3.63
N SER A 231 -6.39 -19.48 4.50
CA SER A 231 -6.52 -19.76 5.94
C SER A 231 -7.97 -19.62 6.36
N GLU A 232 -8.30 -20.31 7.44
CA GLU A 232 -9.55 -20.12 8.16
C GLU A 232 -9.79 -18.63 8.43
N GLN A 233 -11.03 -18.20 8.16
CA GLN A 233 -11.49 -16.86 8.45
C GLN A 233 -11.37 -16.61 9.95
N LEU A 234 -10.62 -15.58 10.35
CA LEU A 234 -10.73 -15.09 11.72
C LEU A 234 -12.14 -14.55 11.91
N ASN A 235 -12.84 -15.05 12.94
CA ASN A 235 -14.08 -14.49 13.45
C ASN A 235 -13.81 -13.12 14.12
N LYS A 236 -13.37 -12.13 13.34
CA LYS A 236 -13.06 -10.77 13.79
C LYS A 236 -14.08 -9.80 13.21
N THR A 237 -14.65 -8.95 14.06
CA THR A 237 -15.75 -8.04 13.71
C THR A 237 -15.31 -6.59 13.48
N GLY A 238 -14.03 -6.25 13.72
CA GLY A 238 -13.48 -4.91 13.56
C GLY A 238 -12.08 -4.89 12.96
N PHE A 239 -11.80 -3.86 12.14
CA PHE A 239 -10.56 -3.71 11.38
C PHE A 239 -9.98 -2.29 11.55
N PRO A 240 -9.33 -2.00 12.69
CA PRO A 240 -8.92 -0.64 13.05
C PRO A 240 -7.91 -0.03 12.07
N THR A 241 -7.19 -0.87 11.31
CA THR A 241 -6.26 -0.40 10.27
C THR A 241 -6.98 0.30 9.12
N VAL A 242 -8.09 -0.29 8.62
CA VAL A 242 -8.92 0.33 7.57
C VAL A 242 -9.47 1.65 8.11
N HIS A 243 -9.98 1.63 9.34
CA HIS A 243 -10.54 2.79 10.00
C HIS A 243 -9.54 3.95 10.05
N ALA A 244 -8.34 3.68 10.55
CA ALA A 244 -7.32 4.71 10.74
C ALA A 244 -6.69 5.19 9.41
N VAL A 245 -6.59 4.33 8.38
CA VAL A 245 -6.15 4.77 7.04
C VAL A 245 -7.17 5.73 6.41
N VAL A 246 -8.47 5.43 6.53
CA VAL A 246 -9.53 6.34 6.06
C VAL A 246 -9.54 7.63 6.89
N LEU A 247 -9.33 7.53 8.21
CA LEU A 247 -9.27 8.71 9.07
C LEU A 247 -8.08 9.62 8.76
N LEU A 248 -6.91 9.03 8.50
CA LEU A 248 -5.72 9.73 8.07
C LEU A 248 -5.93 10.47 6.75
N GLU A 249 -6.49 9.79 5.75
CA GLU A 249 -6.77 10.40 4.46
C GLU A 249 -7.79 11.55 4.56
N GLY A 250 -8.88 11.35 5.30
CA GLY A 250 -9.91 12.37 5.47
C GLY A 250 -9.44 13.58 6.28
N THR A 251 -8.53 13.39 7.24
CA THR A 251 -7.96 14.48 8.06
C THR A 251 -6.86 15.24 7.32
N MET A 252 -5.92 14.52 6.68
CA MET A 252 -4.68 15.12 6.20
C MET A 252 -4.63 15.30 4.67
N ASN A 253 -5.35 14.50 3.87
CA ASN A 253 -5.10 14.38 2.44
C ASN A 253 -6.38 14.49 1.59
N LEU A 254 -7.28 15.42 1.93
CA LEU A 254 -8.52 15.62 1.18
C LEU A 254 -8.28 15.91 -0.31
N THR A 255 -7.23 16.65 -0.65
CA THR A 255 -6.85 17.02 -2.03
C THR A 255 -6.17 15.91 -2.83
N GLY A 256 -5.77 14.82 -2.16
CA GLY A 256 -5.07 13.71 -2.80
C GLY A 256 -5.90 12.98 -3.85
N GLU A 257 -5.25 12.49 -4.90
CA GLU A 257 -5.90 11.62 -5.89
C GLU A 257 -6.49 10.36 -5.22
N PRO A 258 -7.68 9.87 -5.62
CA PRO A 258 -8.27 8.70 -4.97
C PRO A 258 -7.50 7.38 -5.20
N GLN A 259 -6.63 7.31 -6.21
CA GLN A 259 -5.99 6.04 -6.62
C GLN A 259 -4.99 5.50 -5.57
N PRO A 260 -4.04 6.30 -5.03
CA PRO A 260 -3.17 5.87 -3.94
C PRO A 260 -3.90 5.27 -2.73
N LEU A 261 -4.98 5.91 -2.29
CA LEU A 261 -5.80 5.40 -1.17
C LEU A 261 -6.43 4.05 -1.51
N VAL A 262 -6.99 3.90 -2.71
CA VAL A 262 -7.59 2.63 -3.17
C VAL A 262 -6.55 1.51 -3.12
N GLU A 263 -5.33 1.76 -3.58
CA GLU A 263 -4.25 0.77 -3.56
C GLU A 263 -3.83 0.40 -2.13
N GLN A 264 -3.72 1.38 -1.25
CA GLN A 264 -3.40 1.17 0.16
C GLN A 264 -4.51 0.39 0.89
N LEU A 265 -5.78 0.72 0.65
CA LEU A 265 -6.92 0.01 1.23
C LEU A 265 -7.02 -1.42 0.70
N MET A 266 -6.77 -1.64 -0.58
CA MET A 266 -6.69 -2.99 -1.14
C MET A 266 -5.50 -3.78 -0.58
N MET A 267 -4.37 -3.13 -0.31
CA MET A 267 -3.25 -3.76 0.38
C MET A 267 -3.67 -4.22 1.79
N VAL A 268 -4.28 -3.35 2.59
CA VAL A 268 -4.77 -3.69 3.93
C VAL A 268 -5.82 -4.80 3.88
N LYS A 269 -6.80 -4.71 2.97
CA LYS A 269 -7.83 -5.74 2.75
C LYS A 269 -7.19 -7.12 2.52
N ARG A 270 -6.12 -7.18 1.72
CA ARG A 270 -5.42 -8.43 1.40
C ARG A 270 -4.60 -8.94 2.58
N MET A 271 -3.75 -8.09 3.19
CA MET A 271 -2.91 -8.47 4.33
C MET A 271 -3.73 -8.96 5.53
N GLN A 272 -4.92 -8.39 5.75
CA GLN A 272 -5.82 -8.78 6.84
C GLN A 272 -6.93 -9.74 6.41
N ARG A 273 -6.98 -10.11 5.12
CA ARG A 273 -8.00 -11.01 4.52
C ARG A 273 -9.43 -10.60 4.89
N ILE A 274 -9.73 -9.31 4.74
CA ILE A 274 -10.99 -8.71 5.19
C ILE A 274 -12.12 -9.07 4.20
N PRO A 275 -13.24 -9.65 4.67
CA PRO A 275 -14.42 -9.87 3.83
C PRO A 275 -14.95 -8.55 3.25
N SER A 276 -15.34 -8.56 1.96
CA SER A 276 -15.77 -7.34 1.25
C SER A 276 -16.85 -6.52 1.95
N PRO A 277 -17.93 -7.10 2.50
CA PRO A 277 -18.94 -6.31 3.21
C PRO A 277 -18.41 -5.65 4.48
N LEU A 278 -17.57 -6.34 5.25
CA LEU A 278 -16.98 -5.81 6.48
C LEU A 278 -15.92 -4.72 6.19
N PHE A 279 -15.19 -4.88 5.08
CA PHE A 279 -14.24 -3.88 4.60
C PHE A 279 -14.94 -2.56 4.25
N ILE A 280 -16.04 -2.62 3.48
CA ILE A 280 -16.82 -1.44 3.10
C ILE A 280 -17.48 -0.81 4.34
N LEU A 281 -18.04 -1.63 5.23
CA LEU A 281 -18.59 -1.18 6.50
C LEU A 281 -17.57 -0.37 7.31
N GLU A 282 -16.32 -0.84 7.40
CA GLU A 282 -15.30 -0.16 8.19
C GLU A 282 -14.88 1.19 7.58
N ILE A 283 -14.89 1.31 6.24
CA ILE A 283 -14.69 2.60 5.56
C ILE A 283 -15.78 3.60 6.00
N TRP A 284 -17.06 3.20 5.95
CA TRP A 284 -18.14 4.11 6.36
C TRP A 284 -18.12 4.43 7.85
N LYS A 285 -17.81 3.46 8.72
CA LYS A 285 -17.64 3.74 10.15
C LYS A 285 -16.62 4.87 10.37
N ALA A 286 -15.47 4.83 9.69
CA ALA A 286 -14.47 5.88 9.78
C ALA A 286 -14.99 7.24 9.29
N CYS A 287 -15.74 7.27 8.19
CA CYS A 287 -16.35 8.51 7.70
C CYS A 287 -17.34 9.11 8.71
N PHE A 288 -18.24 8.29 9.26
CA PHE A 288 -19.23 8.74 10.25
C PHE A 288 -18.58 9.18 11.56
N VAL A 289 -17.53 8.49 12.01
CA VAL A 289 -16.72 8.91 13.16
C VAL A 289 -16.02 10.25 12.87
N GLY A 290 -15.44 10.42 11.67
CA GLY A 290 -14.83 11.68 11.24
C GLY A 290 -15.82 12.85 11.24
N LEU A 291 -17.05 12.64 10.76
CA LEU A 291 -18.12 13.66 10.84
C LEU A 291 -18.42 14.07 12.28
N ILE A 292 -18.51 13.10 13.19
CA ILE A 292 -18.86 13.34 14.60
C ILE A 292 -17.72 14.04 15.35
N GLU A 293 -16.47 13.61 15.15
CA GLU A 293 -15.32 14.11 15.90
C GLU A 293 -14.70 15.38 15.30
N SER A 294 -15.08 15.76 14.08
CA SER A 294 -14.53 16.95 13.42
C SER A 294 -14.86 18.25 14.18
N PRO A 295 -13.86 19.12 14.41
CA PRO A 295 -14.07 20.41 15.05
C PRO A 295 -14.88 21.34 14.15
N GLU A 296 -15.59 22.27 14.77
CA GLU A 296 -16.40 23.26 14.06
C GLU A 296 -15.53 24.16 13.16
N GLY A 297 -16.09 24.64 12.03
CA GLY A 297 -15.39 25.51 11.09
C GLY A 297 -15.08 24.83 9.75
N THR A 298 -13.83 24.86 9.31
CA THR A 298 -13.43 24.34 7.99
C THR A 298 -13.26 22.81 7.99
N GLU A 299 -12.86 22.23 9.12
CA GLU A 299 -12.61 20.78 9.24
C GLU A 299 -13.90 19.95 9.15
N GLU A 300 -15.00 20.41 9.75
CA GLU A 300 -16.32 19.78 9.59
C GLU A 300 -16.80 19.76 8.12
N LEU A 301 -16.48 20.81 7.35
CA LEU A 301 -16.81 20.88 5.91
C LEU A 301 -15.94 19.93 5.08
N LYS A 302 -14.64 19.83 5.40
CA LYS A 302 -13.72 18.86 4.79
C LYS A 302 -14.22 17.43 4.97
N TRP A 303 -14.60 17.06 6.20
CA TRP A 303 -15.15 15.73 6.50
C TRP A 303 -16.48 15.45 5.81
N THR A 304 -17.34 16.46 5.71
CA THR A 304 -18.59 16.38 4.96
C THR A 304 -18.33 16.14 3.48
N ALA A 305 -17.43 16.89 2.86
CA ALA A 305 -17.05 16.69 1.46
C ALA A 305 -16.37 15.33 1.22
N PHE A 306 -15.47 14.91 2.12
CA PHE A 306 -14.81 13.60 2.06
C PHE A 306 -15.84 12.46 2.05
N THR A 307 -16.77 12.47 3.00
CA THR A 307 -17.75 11.39 3.20
C THR A 307 -18.75 11.28 2.05
N PHE A 308 -19.28 12.40 1.58
CA PHE A 308 -20.40 12.40 0.62
C PHE A 308 -19.98 12.57 -0.84
N LEU A 309 -18.79 13.12 -1.13
CA LEU A 309 -18.29 13.30 -2.50
C LEU A 309 -17.12 12.36 -2.83
N LYS A 310 -16.09 12.30 -1.98
CA LYS A 310 -14.84 11.57 -2.29
C LYS A 310 -14.99 10.05 -2.11
N ILE A 311 -15.61 9.60 -1.02
CA ILE A 311 -15.77 8.16 -0.72
C ILE A 311 -16.58 7.40 -1.76
N PRO A 312 -17.74 7.89 -2.27
CA PRO A 312 -18.42 7.23 -3.37
C PRO A 312 -17.53 7.02 -4.60
N GLN A 313 -16.69 7.99 -4.96
CA GLN A 313 -15.74 7.87 -6.07
C GLN A 313 -14.65 6.81 -5.78
N ILE A 314 -14.17 6.73 -4.54
CA ILE A 314 -13.23 5.69 -4.07
C ILE A 314 -13.86 4.30 -4.20
N LEU A 315 -15.13 4.13 -3.79
CA LEU A 315 -15.85 2.87 -3.91
C LEU A 315 -16.07 2.46 -5.37
N VAL A 316 -16.33 3.40 -6.29
CA VAL A 316 -16.38 3.13 -7.74
C VAL A 316 -15.04 2.63 -8.26
N LYS A 317 -13.92 3.18 -7.79
CA LYS A 317 -12.58 2.67 -8.16
C LYS A 317 -12.32 1.28 -7.56
N LEU A 318 -12.74 1.02 -6.32
CA LEU A 318 -12.65 -0.30 -5.68
C LEU A 318 -13.47 -1.38 -6.42
N LYS A 319 -14.62 -1.01 -6.99
CA LYS A 319 -15.46 -1.89 -7.83
C LYS A 319 -14.71 -2.44 -9.06
N LYS A 320 -13.70 -1.72 -9.56
CA LYS A 320 -12.91 -2.14 -10.73
C LYS A 320 -11.87 -3.23 -10.42
N TYR A 321 -11.58 -3.50 -9.14
CA TYR A 321 -10.64 -4.54 -8.76
C TYR A 321 -11.33 -5.91 -8.81
N PRO A 322 -10.69 -6.95 -9.36
CA PRO A 322 -11.26 -8.30 -9.39
C PRO A 322 -11.42 -8.84 -7.96
N GLN A 323 -12.67 -9.08 -7.51
CA GLN A 323 -13.00 -9.55 -6.16
C GLN A 323 -13.51 -11.00 -6.13
N GLY A 324 -13.31 -11.77 -7.21
CA GLY A 324 -13.89 -13.10 -7.40
C GLY A 324 -15.17 -13.06 -8.24
N GLU A 325 -15.97 -14.13 -8.20
CA GLU A 325 -17.21 -14.26 -8.98
C GLU A 325 -18.41 -13.47 -8.44
N LYS A 326 -18.31 -12.90 -7.22
CA LYS A 326 -19.41 -12.17 -6.56
C LYS A 326 -19.53 -10.73 -7.04
N ASP A 327 -20.78 -10.25 -7.17
CA ASP A 327 -21.07 -8.86 -7.53
C ASP A 327 -20.74 -7.91 -6.37
N PHE A 328 -19.90 -6.91 -6.63
CA PHE A 328 -19.54 -5.87 -5.66
C PHE A 328 -20.76 -5.07 -5.18
N THR A 329 -21.82 -4.94 -5.99
CA THR A 329 -23.03 -4.22 -5.58
C THR A 329 -23.80 -4.94 -4.47
N ASP A 330 -23.76 -6.28 -4.45
CA ASP A 330 -24.33 -7.08 -3.35
C ASP A 330 -23.51 -6.92 -2.06
N ASP A 331 -22.18 -6.85 -2.18
CA ASP A 331 -21.30 -6.58 -1.03
C ASP A 331 -21.57 -5.20 -0.41
N VAL A 332 -21.79 -4.18 -1.24
CA VAL A 332 -22.18 -2.81 -0.81
C VAL A 332 -23.53 -2.84 -0.11
N ASN A 333 -24.52 -3.53 -0.68
CA ASN A 333 -25.85 -3.66 -0.07
C ASN A 333 -25.77 -4.34 1.31
N CYS A 334 -25.04 -5.45 1.40
CA CYS A 334 -24.81 -6.17 2.66
C CYS A 334 -24.08 -5.29 3.70
N ALA A 335 -23.09 -4.51 3.28
CA ALA A 335 -22.39 -3.57 4.15
C ALA A 335 -23.34 -2.51 4.73
N PHE A 336 -24.29 -1.99 3.94
CA PHE A 336 -25.29 -1.05 4.44
C PHE A 336 -26.23 -1.72 5.46
N GLU A 337 -26.63 -2.97 5.24
CA GLU A 337 -27.42 -3.71 6.23
C GLU A 337 -26.69 -3.88 7.56
N PHE A 338 -25.35 -4.02 7.55
CA PHE A 338 -24.55 -4.00 8.77
C PHE A 338 -24.44 -2.60 9.37
N LEU A 339 -24.28 -1.56 8.55
CA LEU A 339 -24.20 -0.17 9.01
C LEU A 339 -25.49 0.26 9.72
N LEU A 340 -26.65 -0.11 9.20
CA LEU A 340 -27.95 0.18 9.80
C LEU A 340 -28.13 -0.43 11.20
N LYS A 341 -27.34 -1.43 11.58
CA LYS A 341 -27.34 -2.00 12.95
C LYS A 341 -26.55 -1.15 13.94
N LEU A 342 -25.81 -0.13 13.48
CA LEU A 342 -25.01 0.77 14.31
C LEU A 342 -25.78 2.06 14.64
N THR A 343 -27.03 1.94 15.07
CA THR A 343 -27.95 3.07 15.34
C THR A 343 -27.33 4.18 16.19
N PRO A 344 -26.59 3.93 17.29
CA PRO A 344 -26.00 5.01 18.09
C PRO A 344 -24.95 5.85 17.33
N LEU A 345 -24.23 5.26 16.38
CA LEU A 345 -23.28 5.98 15.53
C LEU A 345 -24.04 6.89 14.54
N LEU A 346 -25.05 6.32 13.88
CA LEU A 346 -25.86 7.04 12.89
C LEU A 346 -26.65 8.18 13.53
N ASP A 347 -27.25 7.97 14.70
CA ASP A 347 -28.02 9.00 15.39
C ASP A 347 -27.14 10.16 15.85
N LYS A 348 -25.90 9.90 16.31
CA LYS A 348 -24.94 10.96 16.62
C LYS A 348 -24.54 11.77 15.39
N ALA A 349 -24.35 11.12 14.25
CA ALA A 349 -24.02 11.81 13.01
C ALA A 349 -25.20 12.64 12.49
N ASP A 350 -26.41 12.10 12.54
CA ASP A 350 -27.64 12.81 12.15
C ASP A 350 -27.87 14.03 13.07
N GLN A 351 -27.58 13.91 14.37
CA GLN A 351 -27.61 15.03 15.31
C GLN A 351 -26.57 16.11 14.97
N ARG A 352 -25.33 15.70 14.67
CA ARG A 352 -24.23 16.63 14.34
C ARG A 352 -24.47 17.38 13.04
N CYS A 353 -24.98 16.70 12.01
CA CYS A 353 -25.22 17.25 10.67
C CYS A 353 -26.62 17.85 10.49
N ASN A 354 -27.51 17.68 11.47
CA ASN A 354 -28.92 18.07 11.42
C ASN A 354 -29.66 17.56 10.16
N CYS A 355 -29.38 16.33 9.73
CA CYS A 355 -30.00 15.71 8.55
C CYS A 355 -29.97 14.19 8.61
N ASP A 356 -30.67 13.51 7.68
CA ASP A 356 -30.51 12.06 7.49
C ASP A 356 -29.25 11.77 6.65
N CYS A 357 -28.13 11.57 7.34
CA CYS A 357 -26.85 11.33 6.69
C CYS A 357 -26.88 10.03 5.87
N THR A 358 -27.58 9.01 6.38
CA THR A 358 -27.64 7.70 5.72
C THR A 358 -28.41 7.78 4.41
N SER A 359 -29.55 8.47 4.39
CA SER A 359 -30.33 8.66 3.17
C SER A 359 -29.56 9.42 2.10
N LEU A 360 -28.80 10.45 2.46
CA LEU A 360 -27.99 11.20 1.50
C LEU A 360 -26.85 10.35 0.93
N LEU A 361 -26.17 9.56 1.79
CA LEU A 361 -25.11 8.66 1.35
C LEU A 361 -25.65 7.56 0.40
N LEU A 362 -26.82 6.99 0.70
CA LEU A 362 -27.48 6.00 -0.15
C LEU A 362 -27.81 6.56 -1.53
N GLN A 363 -28.31 7.79 -1.60
CA GLN A 363 -28.59 8.49 -2.86
C GLN A 363 -27.33 8.66 -3.70
N GLU A 364 -26.22 9.11 -3.10
CA GLU A 364 -24.95 9.26 -3.83
C GLU A 364 -24.38 7.92 -4.31
N CYS A 365 -24.47 6.86 -3.49
CA CYS A 365 -24.05 5.53 -3.90
C CYS A 365 -24.89 5.00 -5.08
N SER A 366 -26.21 5.25 -5.06
CA SER A 366 -27.11 4.87 -6.16
C SER A 366 -26.78 5.63 -7.45
N LYS A 367 -26.53 6.96 -7.37
CA LYS A 367 -26.14 7.79 -8.52
C LYS A 367 -24.87 7.28 -9.20
N GLN A 368 -23.94 6.72 -8.43
CA GLN A 368 -22.66 6.18 -8.89
C GLN A 368 -22.74 4.71 -9.33
N GLY A 369 -23.92 4.09 -9.34
CA GLY A 369 -24.10 2.69 -9.74
C GLY A 369 -23.50 1.66 -8.77
N LEU A 370 -23.39 2.01 -7.49
CA LEU A 370 -22.95 1.13 -6.41
C LEU A 370 -24.11 0.34 -5.77
N LEU A 371 -25.34 0.80 -5.97
CA LEU A 371 -26.57 0.18 -5.49
C LEU A 371 -27.65 0.22 -6.59
N SER A 372 -28.53 -0.78 -6.61
CA SER A 372 -29.76 -0.72 -7.39
C SER A 372 -30.81 0.16 -6.71
N GLU A 373 -31.73 0.74 -7.48
CA GLU A 373 -32.82 1.56 -6.92
C GLU A 373 -33.70 0.76 -5.95
N ALA A 374 -33.94 -0.53 -6.24
CA ALA A 374 -34.72 -1.41 -5.36
C ALA A 374 -34.05 -1.61 -4.00
N ASN A 375 -32.74 -1.86 -3.98
CA ASN A 375 -31.97 -2.00 -2.75
C ASN A 375 -31.91 -0.69 -1.96
N MET A 376 -31.71 0.44 -2.66
CA MET A 376 -31.74 1.77 -2.04
C MET A 376 -33.08 2.03 -1.33
N ASN A 377 -34.21 1.82 -2.02
CA ASN A 377 -35.54 2.04 -1.46
C ASN A 377 -35.81 1.17 -0.23
N ASN A 378 -35.36 -0.09 -0.25
CA ASN A 378 -35.44 -1.00 0.89
C ASN A 378 -34.63 -0.49 2.10
N LEU A 379 -33.37 -0.10 1.89
CA LEU A 379 -32.49 0.41 2.95
C LEU A 379 -33.01 1.73 3.55
N VAL A 380 -33.54 2.63 2.72
CA VAL A 380 -34.18 3.88 3.18
C VAL A 380 -35.42 3.58 4.01
N ALA A 381 -36.26 2.64 3.60
CA ALA A 381 -37.43 2.22 4.38
C ALA A 381 -37.02 1.63 5.75
N LYS A 382 -35.99 0.77 5.79
CA LYS A 382 -35.43 0.24 7.04
C LYS A 382 -34.94 1.34 7.98
N ARG A 383 -34.16 2.31 7.48
CA ARG A 383 -33.68 3.44 8.30
C ARG A 383 -34.82 4.34 8.76
N THR A 384 -35.82 4.57 7.92
CA THR A 384 -36.98 5.42 8.27
C THR A 384 -37.74 4.82 9.44
N ALA A 385 -37.99 3.51 9.44
CA ALA A 385 -38.65 2.81 10.53
C ALA A 385 -37.84 2.85 11.85
N ASP A 386 -36.52 2.71 11.77
CA ASP A 386 -35.62 2.81 12.91
C ASP A 386 -35.64 4.23 13.54
N ARG A 387 -35.67 5.28 12.70
CA ARG A 387 -35.70 6.69 13.13
C ARG A 387 -37.00 7.13 13.80
N GLU A 388 -38.11 6.42 13.66
CA GLU A 388 -39.35 6.78 14.37
C GLU A 388 -39.17 6.81 15.89
N HIS A 389 -38.21 6.04 16.41
CA HIS A 389 -37.90 5.92 17.82
C HIS A 389 -36.77 6.86 18.28
N ALA A 390 -36.16 7.62 17.37
CA ALA A 390 -35.02 8.48 17.66
C ALA A 390 -35.44 9.86 18.19
N PRO A 391 -34.71 10.45 19.15
CA PRO A 391 -35.01 11.79 19.67
C PRO A 391 -34.83 12.85 18.58
N ARG A 392 -35.94 13.46 18.14
CA ARG A 392 -35.93 14.58 17.18
C ARG A 392 -35.65 15.91 17.92
N LEU A 393 -34.66 16.67 17.46
CA LEU A 393 -34.52 18.07 17.85
C LEU A 393 -35.64 18.89 17.19
N LYS A 394 -36.59 19.35 18.01
CA LYS A 394 -37.53 20.41 17.65
C LYS A 394 -36.87 21.77 17.91
N SER A 395 -36.22 22.35 16.90
CA SER A 395 -36.15 23.81 16.76
C SER A 395 -35.80 24.19 15.33
N ALA A 396 -36.71 24.92 14.67
CA ALA A 396 -36.47 25.52 13.36
C ALA A 396 -35.43 26.67 13.40
N GLU A 397 -35.02 27.10 14.60
CA GLU A 397 -34.06 28.20 14.82
C GLU A 397 -32.60 27.79 14.55
N ASN A 398 -32.29 26.48 14.51
CA ASN A 398 -30.94 25.95 14.28
C ASN A 398 -30.67 25.51 12.83
N ALA A 399 -31.59 25.79 11.89
CA ALA A 399 -31.47 25.38 10.49
C ALA A 399 -30.30 26.06 9.73
N ASN A 400 -29.72 27.13 10.30
CA ASN A 400 -28.57 27.84 9.75
C ASN A 400 -27.21 27.29 10.22
N ILE A 401 -27.19 26.25 11.07
CA ILE A 401 -25.96 25.66 11.60
C ILE A 401 -25.41 24.66 10.58
N GLN A 402 -24.28 25.02 9.95
CA GLN A 402 -23.43 24.07 9.23
C GLN A 402 -22.77 23.10 10.22
N PRO A 403 -22.49 21.84 9.83
CA PRO A 403 -22.42 21.33 8.46
C PRO A 403 -23.70 20.58 8.04
N ASN A 404 -24.33 21.02 6.96
CA ASN A 404 -25.43 20.27 6.34
C ASN A 404 -24.91 19.60 5.05
N PRO A 405 -24.79 18.26 4.99
CA PRO A 405 -24.39 17.52 3.79
C PRO A 405 -25.20 17.87 2.53
N GLY A 406 -26.46 18.25 2.67
CA GLY A 406 -27.25 18.74 1.53
C GLY A 406 -26.67 19.99 0.86
N LEU A 407 -25.96 20.84 1.62
CA LEU A 407 -25.27 22.02 1.08
C LEU A 407 -23.99 21.63 0.33
N ILE A 408 -23.20 20.66 0.82
CA ILE A 408 -21.98 20.23 0.12
C ILE A 408 -22.31 19.59 -1.23
N LEU A 409 -23.37 18.79 -1.29
CA LEU A 409 -23.82 18.15 -2.51
C LEU A 409 -24.30 19.17 -3.55
N ARG A 410 -24.86 20.31 -3.11
CA ARG A 410 -25.23 21.45 -3.99
C ARG A 410 -24.02 22.32 -4.38
N ALA A 411 -22.94 22.27 -3.61
CA ALA A 411 -21.72 23.01 -3.90
C ALA A 411 -20.96 22.42 -5.10
N GLU A 412 -20.95 21.09 -5.28
CA GLU A 412 -20.27 20.44 -6.41
C GLU A 412 -20.66 20.99 -7.81
N PRO A 413 -21.96 21.07 -8.20
CA PRO A 413 -22.34 21.65 -9.49
C PRO A 413 -22.04 23.15 -9.53
N THR A 414 -22.14 23.86 -8.40
CA THR A 414 -21.82 25.29 -8.29
C THR A 414 -20.35 25.56 -8.59
N VAL A 415 -19.42 24.78 -8.05
CA VAL A 415 -17.97 24.84 -8.39
C VAL A 415 -17.77 24.70 -9.89
N THR A 416 -18.46 23.73 -10.51
CA THR A 416 -18.35 23.48 -11.95
C THR A 416 -18.88 24.65 -12.78
N ASN A 417 -19.96 25.29 -12.34
CA ASN A 417 -20.52 26.47 -13.02
C ASN A 417 -19.62 27.70 -12.85
N ILE A 418 -19.08 27.95 -11.65
CA ILE A 418 -18.15 29.06 -11.40
C ILE A 418 -16.89 28.90 -12.28
N LEU A 419 -16.32 27.68 -12.35
CA LEU A 419 -15.18 27.41 -13.23
C LEU A 419 -15.47 27.79 -14.69
N LYS A 420 -16.65 27.44 -15.21
CA LYS A 420 -17.10 27.82 -16.56
C LYS A 420 -17.27 29.34 -16.72
N THR A 421 -17.83 30.02 -15.72
CA THR A 421 -17.98 31.49 -15.75
C THR A 421 -16.62 32.17 -15.75
N MET A 422 -15.66 31.68 -14.97
CA MET A 422 -14.29 32.20 -14.94
C MET A 422 -13.47 31.87 -16.19
N ASP A 423 -13.94 30.97 -17.06
CA ASP A 423 -13.34 30.72 -18.38
C ASP A 423 -13.75 31.74 -19.45
N SER A 424 -14.76 32.56 -19.17
CA SER A 424 -15.15 33.67 -20.05
C SER A 424 -14.12 34.80 -20.03
N ASP A 425 -14.00 35.52 -21.14
CA ASP A 425 -13.05 36.62 -21.32
C ASP A 425 -13.22 37.70 -20.24
N HIS A 426 -12.24 37.80 -19.32
CA HIS A 426 -12.25 38.71 -18.17
C HIS A 426 -12.42 40.18 -18.55
N SER A 427 -12.06 40.54 -19.78
CA SER A 427 -12.19 41.91 -20.29
C SER A 427 -13.64 42.33 -20.58
N LYS A 428 -14.56 41.37 -20.77
CA LYS A 428 -15.94 41.65 -21.19
C LYS A 428 -16.89 42.00 -20.04
N SER A 429 -16.62 41.55 -18.81
CA SER A 429 -17.52 41.77 -17.66
C SER A 429 -16.84 41.73 -16.27
N PRO A 430 -15.85 42.59 -15.99
CA PRO A 430 -15.13 42.59 -14.71
C PRO A 430 -16.03 42.85 -13.48
N GLU A 431 -17.09 43.64 -13.63
CA GLU A 431 -18.08 43.89 -12.56
C GLU A 431 -18.90 42.64 -12.22
N GLY A 432 -19.23 41.81 -13.21
CA GLY A 432 -19.95 40.55 -13.00
C GLY A 432 -19.09 39.52 -12.28
N LEU A 433 -17.81 39.42 -12.63
CA LEU A 433 -16.84 38.57 -11.93
C LEU A 433 -16.64 39.02 -10.48
N LEU A 434 -16.56 40.33 -10.23
CA LEU A 434 -16.48 40.88 -8.89
C LEU A 434 -17.72 40.52 -8.05
N GLY A 435 -18.92 40.58 -8.64
CA GLY A 435 -20.16 40.16 -7.98
C GLY A 435 -20.14 38.68 -7.55
N VAL A 436 -19.68 37.77 -8.44
CA VAL A 436 -19.55 36.34 -8.12
C VAL A 436 -18.58 36.13 -6.96
N LEU A 437 -17.40 36.76 -6.99
CA LEU A 437 -16.41 36.63 -5.92
C LEU A 437 -16.90 37.25 -4.61
N GLY A 438 -17.57 38.40 -4.65
CA GLY A 438 -18.16 39.02 -3.48
C GLY A 438 -19.18 38.11 -2.79
N HIS A 439 -20.04 37.44 -3.57
CA HIS A 439 -20.98 36.44 -3.03
C HIS A 439 -20.29 35.22 -2.44
N MET A 440 -19.14 34.79 -2.97
CA MET A 440 -18.37 33.69 -2.41
C MET A 440 -17.74 34.02 -1.06
N LEU A 441 -17.36 35.28 -0.81
CA LEU A 441 -16.79 35.71 0.46
C LEU A 441 -17.82 35.80 1.60
N SER A 442 -19.12 35.71 1.29
CA SER A 442 -20.19 35.83 2.27
C SER A 442 -20.34 34.54 3.08
N GLY A 443 -20.25 34.66 4.41
CA GLY A 443 -20.40 33.55 5.35
C GLY A 443 -19.39 32.41 5.10
N LYS A 444 -19.82 31.15 5.28
CA LYS A 444 -19.01 29.94 5.01
C LYS A 444 -19.04 29.48 3.54
N SER A 445 -19.49 30.33 2.61
CA SER A 445 -19.69 29.94 1.19
C SER A 445 -18.37 29.57 0.50
N LEU A 446 -17.31 30.35 0.73
CA LEU A 446 -15.97 30.06 0.21
C LEU A 446 -15.47 28.69 0.68
N ASP A 447 -15.49 28.43 1.99
CA ASP A 447 -15.01 27.17 2.56
C ASP A 447 -15.80 25.96 2.06
N LEU A 448 -17.12 26.10 1.91
CA LEU A 448 -17.99 25.08 1.35
C LEU A 448 -17.61 24.72 -0.11
N LEU A 449 -17.39 25.74 -0.94
CA LEU A 449 -17.00 25.56 -2.34
C LEU A 449 -15.60 24.96 -2.45
N LEU A 450 -14.65 25.42 -1.63
CA LEU A 450 -13.28 24.89 -1.61
C LEU A 450 -13.26 23.43 -1.14
N ALA A 451 -14.04 23.06 -0.12
CA ALA A 451 -14.13 21.67 0.36
C ALA A 451 -14.71 20.74 -0.72
N ALA A 452 -15.77 21.18 -1.41
CA ALA A 452 -16.34 20.43 -2.54
C ALA A 452 -15.35 20.32 -3.72
N ALA A 453 -14.63 21.40 -4.05
CA ALA A 453 -13.61 21.39 -5.08
C ALA A 453 -12.43 20.48 -4.73
N ALA A 454 -12.02 20.44 -3.45
CA ALA A 454 -10.97 19.57 -2.94
C ALA A 454 -11.36 18.09 -3.07
N ALA A 455 -12.54 17.72 -2.56
CA ALA A 455 -13.04 16.35 -2.58
C ALA A 455 -13.29 15.80 -3.99
N THR A 456 -13.54 16.67 -4.97
CA THR A 456 -13.83 16.30 -6.38
C THR A 456 -12.63 16.47 -7.32
N GLY A 457 -11.44 16.81 -6.80
CA GLY A 457 -10.22 16.97 -7.60
C GLY A 457 -10.19 18.23 -8.49
N LYS A 458 -11.09 19.19 -8.27
CA LYS A 458 -11.22 20.43 -9.06
C LYS A 458 -10.49 21.62 -8.42
N LEU A 459 -9.95 21.47 -7.21
CA LEU A 459 -9.34 22.58 -6.47
C LEU A 459 -8.15 23.21 -7.19
N LYS A 460 -7.26 22.42 -7.81
CA LYS A 460 -6.13 22.95 -8.59
C LYS A 460 -6.60 23.83 -9.74
N SER A 461 -7.61 23.37 -10.50
CA SER A 461 -8.21 24.17 -11.57
C SER A 461 -8.86 25.45 -11.04
N PHE A 462 -9.46 25.40 -9.85
CA PHE A 462 -10.06 26.55 -9.18
C PHE A 462 -9.00 27.58 -8.76
N ALA A 463 -7.93 27.14 -8.10
CA ALA A 463 -6.78 27.99 -7.74
C ALA A 463 -6.14 28.63 -8.97
N GLN A 464 -5.98 27.86 -10.06
CA GLN A 464 -5.46 28.38 -11.33
C GLN A 464 -6.33 29.52 -11.91
N LYS A 465 -7.66 29.49 -11.75
CA LYS A 465 -8.50 30.63 -12.18
C LYS A 465 -8.24 31.88 -11.34
N PHE A 466 -8.02 31.75 -10.04
CA PHE A 466 -7.67 32.89 -9.20
C PHE A 466 -6.31 33.46 -9.55
N ILE A 467 -5.32 32.62 -9.87
CA ILE A 467 -4.00 33.07 -10.36
C ILE A 467 -4.17 33.88 -11.65
N LYS A 468 -4.89 33.33 -12.65
CA LYS A 468 -5.14 34.05 -13.92
C LYS A 468 -5.84 35.39 -13.71
N LEU A 469 -6.80 35.44 -12.79
CA LEU A 469 -7.51 36.67 -12.45
C LEU A 469 -6.57 37.68 -11.78
N ASN A 470 -5.73 37.23 -10.84
CA ASN A 470 -4.76 38.09 -10.17
C ASN A 470 -3.75 38.67 -11.18
N GLU A 471 -3.26 37.84 -12.10
CA GLU A 471 -2.38 38.26 -13.21
C GLU A 471 -3.05 39.25 -14.16
N PHE A 472 -4.32 39.04 -14.51
CA PHE A 472 -5.09 39.94 -15.37
C PHE A 472 -5.13 41.37 -14.82
N THR A 473 -5.25 41.54 -13.50
CA THR A 473 -5.32 42.88 -12.88
C THR A 473 -4.01 43.69 -12.93
N LYS A 474 -2.90 43.11 -13.42
CA LYS A 474 -1.65 43.83 -13.69
C LYS A 474 -1.74 44.75 -14.91
N GLN A 475 -2.64 44.45 -15.85
CA GLN A 475 -2.81 45.25 -17.06
C GLN A 475 -3.48 46.58 -16.69
N ILE A 476 -2.78 47.69 -16.89
CA ILE A 476 -3.32 49.03 -16.64
C ILE A 476 -3.80 49.61 -17.97
N ASN A 477 -5.11 49.75 -18.12
CA ASN A 477 -5.70 50.54 -19.19
C ASN A 477 -5.96 51.97 -18.70
N VAL A 478 -6.17 52.91 -19.62
CA VAL A 478 -6.62 54.29 -19.28
C VAL A 478 -8.06 54.18 -18.75
N GLU A 479 -8.19 54.08 -17.43
CA GLU A 479 -9.43 53.70 -16.73
C GLU A 479 -10.01 54.86 -15.90
N GLY A 480 -11.33 54.98 -15.86
CA GLY A 480 -12.02 55.85 -14.91
C GLY A 480 -11.97 55.31 -13.47
N SER A 481 -12.31 56.16 -12.49
CA SER A 481 -12.24 55.84 -11.04
C SER A 481 -12.98 54.54 -10.65
N LYS A 482 -14.15 54.27 -11.25
CA LYS A 482 -14.94 53.05 -10.99
C LYS A 482 -14.21 51.77 -11.45
N ALA A 483 -13.62 51.80 -12.65
CA ALA A 483 -12.89 50.65 -13.19
C ALA A 483 -11.61 50.36 -12.38
N ALA A 484 -10.91 51.40 -11.94
CA ALA A 484 -9.75 51.24 -11.06
C ALA A 484 -10.12 50.59 -9.70
N SER A 485 -11.30 50.91 -9.15
CA SER A 485 -11.83 50.28 -7.93
C SER A 485 -12.14 48.80 -8.13
N VAL A 486 -12.81 48.44 -9.24
CA VAL A 486 -13.11 47.04 -9.58
C VAL A 486 -11.82 46.23 -9.76
N ARG A 487 -10.82 46.77 -10.47
CA ARG A 487 -9.51 46.13 -10.65
C ARG A 487 -8.78 45.92 -9.32
N ALA A 488 -8.81 46.90 -8.42
CA ALA A 488 -8.24 46.78 -7.09
C ALA A 488 -8.92 45.67 -6.26
N LEU A 489 -10.25 45.60 -6.30
CA LEU A 489 -11.01 44.56 -5.59
C LEU A 489 -10.79 43.16 -6.16
N LEU A 490 -10.74 43.02 -7.49
CA LEU A 490 -10.45 41.72 -8.12
C LEU A 490 -9.05 41.22 -7.75
N PHE A 491 -8.04 42.10 -7.72
CA PHE A 491 -6.70 41.76 -7.26
C PHE A 491 -6.74 41.32 -5.79
N ASP A 492 -7.34 42.14 -4.93
CA ASP A 492 -7.34 41.93 -3.49
C ASP A 492 -8.06 40.63 -3.09
N ILE A 493 -9.26 40.41 -3.62
CA ILE A 493 -10.07 39.22 -3.31
C ILE A 493 -9.39 37.96 -3.84
N SER A 494 -8.87 37.96 -5.07
CA SER A 494 -8.17 36.80 -5.62
C SER A 494 -6.90 36.47 -4.83
N PHE A 495 -6.15 37.50 -4.38
CA PHE A 495 -4.96 37.33 -3.55
C PHE A 495 -5.29 36.72 -2.18
N LEU A 496 -6.33 37.24 -1.50
CA LEU A 496 -6.79 36.70 -0.21
C LEU A 496 -7.29 35.26 -0.35
N MET A 497 -8.10 34.97 -1.38
CA MET A 497 -8.58 33.60 -1.64
C MET A 497 -7.41 32.64 -1.88
N LEU A 498 -6.39 33.04 -2.65
CA LEU A 498 -5.21 32.21 -2.88
C LEU A 498 -4.41 31.95 -1.59
N CYS A 499 -4.21 32.97 -0.74
CA CYS A 499 -3.58 32.78 0.58
C CYS A 499 -4.39 31.79 1.44
N HIS A 500 -5.71 31.93 1.46
CA HIS A 500 -6.61 31.06 2.20
C HIS A 500 -6.55 29.60 1.69
N VAL A 501 -6.54 29.40 0.36
CA VAL A 501 -6.34 28.07 -0.24
C VAL A 501 -4.99 27.48 0.17
N ALA A 502 -3.91 28.26 0.10
CA ALA A 502 -2.56 27.81 0.45
C ALA A 502 -2.49 27.32 1.91
N GLN A 503 -3.04 28.08 2.85
CA GLN A 503 -3.02 27.73 4.28
C GLN A 503 -3.95 26.57 4.61
N THR A 504 -5.11 26.49 3.97
CA THR A 504 -6.14 25.49 4.30
C THR A 504 -5.86 24.11 3.67
N TYR A 505 -5.30 24.10 2.46
CA TYR A 505 -5.16 22.89 1.62
C TYR A 505 -3.73 22.60 1.15
N GLY A 506 -2.77 23.49 1.44
CA GLY A 506 -1.37 23.34 1.04
C GLY A 506 -0.97 24.20 -0.18
N SER A 507 0.28 24.65 -0.19
CA SER A 507 0.85 25.50 -1.24
C SER A 507 1.04 24.75 -2.57
N GLU A 508 1.14 23.42 -2.54
CA GLU A 508 1.27 22.55 -3.73
C GLU A 508 0.06 22.62 -4.67
N VAL A 509 -1.11 22.99 -4.15
CA VAL A 509 -2.34 23.16 -4.94
C VAL A 509 -2.24 24.36 -5.88
N ILE A 510 -1.38 25.34 -5.55
CA ILE A 510 -1.23 26.61 -6.25
C ILE A 510 -0.14 26.54 -7.34
N VAL A 511 0.84 25.64 -7.20
CA VAL A 511 2.00 25.53 -8.10
C VAL A 511 1.58 25.35 -9.56
N TRP A 512 2.09 26.24 -10.42
CA TRP A 512 1.71 26.35 -11.83
C TRP A 512 2.55 25.44 -12.73
N GLU A 513 2.17 24.16 -12.83
CA GLU A 513 2.90 23.16 -13.64
C GLU A 513 2.79 23.35 -15.17
N THR A 514 1.80 24.12 -15.66
CA THR A 514 1.42 24.18 -17.08
C THR A 514 1.71 25.53 -17.75
N GLY A 515 2.67 26.30 -17.24
CA GLY A 515 3.01 27.63 -17.77
C GLY A 515 3.96 27.62 -18.96
N PRO A 516 3.96 28.71 -19.76
CA PRO A 516 5.03 28.92 -20.72
C PRO A 516 6.38 28.95 -19.96
N PRO A 517 7.42 28.27 -20.46
CA PRO A 517 8.71 28.19 -19.77
C PRO A 517 9.32 29.59 -19.63
N GLY A 518 9.51 30.04 -18.39
CA GLY A 518 10.20 31.29 -18.04
C GLY A 518 9.35 32.36 -17.34
N GLU A 519 8.02 32.22 -17.27
CA GLU A 519 7.13 33.18 -16.58
C GLU A 519 6.36 32.49 -15.45
N VAL A 520 6.84 32.66 -14.20
CA VAL A 520 6.12 32.23 -13.00
C VAL A 520 5.17 33.36 -12.56
N PRO A 521 3.89 33.07 -12.25
CA PRO A 521 2.95 34.07 -11.75
C PRO A 521 3.49 34.81 -10.51
N PHE A 522 3.07 36.07 -10.34
CA PHE A 522 3.45 36.92 -9.21
C PHE A 522 3.09 36.27 -7.88
N PHE A 523 1.84 35.80 -7.74
CA PHE A 523 1.37 35.22 -6.49
C PHE A 523 2.19 33.99 -6.09
N GLU A 524 2.46 33.09 -7.04
CA GLU A 524 3.27 31.89 -6.78
C GLU A 524 4.69 32.24 -6.34
N THR A 525 5.31 33.20 -7.02
CA THR A 525 6.65 33.69 -6.65
C THR A 525 6.65 34.30 -5.24
N TRP A 526 5.66 35.16 -4.93
CA TRP A 526 5.51 35.77 -3.62
C TRP A 526 5.21 34.73 -2.53
N MET A 527 4.34 33.76 -2.78
CA MET A 527 4.02 32.69 -1.82
C MET A 527 5.27 31.86 -1.50
N GLN A 528 5.99 31.39 -2.52
CA GLN A 528 7.20 30.58 -2.34
C GLN A 528 8.31 31.33 -1.61
N THR A 529 8.43 32.65 -1.78
CA THR A 529 9.53 33.43 -1.19
C THR A 529 9.17 34.15 0.11
N CYS A 530 7.92 34.57 0.29
CA CYS A 530 7.50 35.50 1.34
C CYS A 530 6.48 34.94 2.32
N MET A 531 5.67 33.95 1.94
CA MET A 531 4.58 33.45 2.80
C MET A 531 5.12 32.50 3.87
N PRO A 532 4.82 32.74 5.17
CA PRO A 532 5.16 31.82 6.25
C PRO A 532 4.34 30.52 6.13
N GLU A 533 5.01 29.38 6.17
CA GLU A 533 4.41 28.04 6.14
C GLU A 533 5.06 27.18 7.24
N GLU A 534 4.33 26.18 7.75
CA GLU A 534 4.87 25.20 8.70
C GLU A 534 6.13 24.53 8.13
N GLY A 535 7.22 24.54 8.89
CA GLY A 535 8.51 23.96 8.48
C GLY A 535 9.35 24.84 7.52
N LYS A 536 8.84 25.99 7.08
CA LYS A 536 9.57 26.92 6.20
C LYS A 536 10.19 28.05 7.02
N ILE A 537 11.52 28.18 6.94
CA ILE A 537 12.26 29.31 7.53
C ILE A 537 12.41 30.38 6.45
N LEU A 538 11.78 31.53 6.66
CA LEU A 538 11.90 32.68 5.77
C LEU A 538 13.12 33.52 6.13
N ASN A 539 13.85 33.99 5.13
CA ASN A 539 14.91 34.98 5.30
C ASN A 539 14.34 36.39 5.07
N PRO A 540 14.24 37.25 6.10
CA PRO A 540 13.73 38.62 5.93
C PRO A 540 14.63 39.51 5.04
N ASP A 541 15.89 39.10 4.82
CA ASP A 541 16.85 39.75 3.92
C ASP A 541 16.82 39.19 2.49
N HIS A 542 15.91 38.27 2.17
CA HIS A 542 15.80 37.70 0.82
C HIS A 542 15.59 38.82 -0.23
N PRO A 543 16.25 38.76 -1.42
CA PRO A 543 16.15 39.83 -2.43
C PRO A 543 14.73 40.18 -2.87
N CYS A 544 13.76 39.27 -2.74
CA CYS A 544 12.35 39.55 -3.01
C CYS A 544 11.76 40.66 -2.11
N PHE A 545 12.36 40.91 -0.94
CA PHE A 545 11.98 41.96 0.01
C PHE A 545 12.75 43.27 -0.19
N ARG A 546 13.66 43.35 -1.17
CA ARG A 546 14.43 44.56 -1.51
C ARG A 546 14.12 45.07 -2.92
N PRO A 547 12.91 45.62 -3.15
CA PRO A 547 12.59 46.28 -4.41
C PRO A 547 13.34 47.62 -4.56
N ASP A 548 13.20 48.21 -5.75
CA ASP A 548 13.76 49.52 -6.12
C ASP A 548 13.47 50.60 -5.07
N SER A 549 14.54 51.22 -4.53
CA SER A 549 14.51 52.28 -3.50
C SER A 549 13.54 53.40 -3.86
N THR A 550 13.46 53.78 -5.14
CA THR A 550 12.58 54.86 -5.60
C THR A 550 11.11 54.51 -5.43
N LYS A 551 10.74 53.23 -5.58
CA LYS A 551 9.38 52.74 -5.37
C LYS A 551 9.04 52.67 -3.90
N VAL A 552 9.98 52.26 -3.05
CA VAL A 552 9.81 52.22 -1.60
C VAL A 552 9.59 53.64 -1.04
N GLU A 553 10.45 54.59 -1.40
CA GLU A 553 10.33 56.00 -0.99
C GLU A 553 8.98 56.60 -1.40
N SER A 554 8.54 56.35 -2.64
CA SER A 554 7.25 56.82 -3.13
C SER A 554 6.06 56.21 -2.37
N LEU A 555 6.15 54.93 -1.99
CA LEU A 555 5.12 54.24 -1.20
C LEU A 555 5.09 54.77 0.24
N VAL A 556 6.24 54.95 0.89
CA VAL A 556 6.34 55.52 2.24
C VAL A 556 5.78 56.95 2.26
N ALA A 557 6.15 57.78 1.27
CA ALA A 557 5.62 59.14 1.14
C ALA A 557 4.10 59.15 0.94
N LEU A 558 3.56 58.22 0.14
CA LEU A 558 2.12 58.06 -0.07
C LEU A 558 1.39 57.68 1.22
N LEU A 559 1.92 56.71 1.97
CA LEU A 559 1.33 56.21 3.21
C LEU A 559 1.35 57.26 4.33
N ASN A 560 2.39 58.11 4.38
CA ASN A 560 2.57 59.12 5.41
C ASN A 560 1.78 60.42 5.14
N ASN A 561 1.76 60.89 3.88
CA ASN A 561 1.27 62.22 3.52
C ASN A 561 -0.19 62.27 3.03
N SER A 562 -0.76 61.15 2.56
CA SER A 562 -2.12 61.16 1.97
C SER A 562 -3.21 60.93 3.02
N SER A 563 -4.31 61.68 2.92
CA SER A 563 -5.55 61.40 3.66
C SER A 563 -6.32 60.23 3.04
N GLU A 564 -6.13 59.97 1.74
CA GLU A 564 -6.65 58.80 1.02
C GLU A 564 -5.74 58.41 -0.15
N MET A 565 -5.60 57.09 -0.36
CA MET A 565 -4.79 56.51 -1.44
C MET A 565 -5.56 56.49 -2.78
N LYS A 566 -5.02 57.13 -3.83
CA LYS A 566 -5.62 57.14 -5.17
C LYS A 566 -5.43 55.78 -5.86
N LEU A 567 -6.52 55.18 -6.37
CA LEU A 567 -6.52 53.84 -6.98
C LEU A 567 -6.12 53.83 -8.48
N VAL A 568 -6.26 54.97 -9.15
CA VAL A 568 -5.99 55.12 -10.58
C VAL A 568 -4.49 54.92 -10.84
N GLN A 569 -4.14 54.11 -11.84
CA GLN A 569 -2.76 53.75 -12.20
C GLN A 569 -1.94 53.01 -11.13
N MET A 570 -2.52 52.64 -9.99
CA MET A 570 -1.83 51.84 -8.97
C MET A 570 -1.57 50.41 -9.47
N LYS A 571 -0.32 49.95 -9.33
CA LYS A 571 0.12 48.57 -9.57
C LYS A 571 0.21 47.82 -8.26
N TRP A 572 -0.85 47.10 -7.89
CA TRP A 572 -0.97 46.45 -6.59
C TRP A 572 0.09 45.36 -6.34
N GLN A 573 0.52 44.65 -7.38
CA GLN A 573 1.61 43.68 -7.30
C GLN A 573 2.94 44.34 -6.91
N GLU A 574 3.24 45.53 -7.44
CA GLU A 574 4.47 46.27 -7.09
C GLU A 574 4.37 46.85 -5.67
N ALA A 575 3.18 47.28 -5.25
CA ALA A 575 2.91 47.72 -3.89
C ALA A 575 3.11 46.59 -2.87
N CYS A 576 2.59 45.39 -3.16
CA CYS A 576 2.73 44.20 -2.31
C CYS A 576 4.19 43.72 -2.18
N LEU A 577 5.02 43.87 -3.21
CA LEU A 577 6.47 43.61 -3.10
C LEU A 577 7.18 44.69 -2.27
N SER A 578 6.80 45.96 -2.47
CA SER A 578 7.45 47.12 -1.84
C SER A 578 7.06 47.35 -0.39
N ILE A 579 5.94 46.80 0.06
CA ILE A 579 5.44 47.03 1.42
C ILE A 579 6.39 46.49 2.49
N SER A 580 7.13 45.41 2.22
CA SER A 580 8.06 44.82 3.18
C SER A 580 9.20 45.78 3.53
N ALA A 581 9.83 46.39 2.52
CA ALA A 581 10.86 47.40 2.69
C ALA A 581 10.30 48.70 3.31
N ALA A 582 9.10 49.11 2.89
CA ALA A 582 8.43 50.27 3.47
C ALA A 582 8.15 50.08 4.98
N ILE A 583 7.69 48.90 5.38
CA ILE A 583 7.46 48.53 6.78
C ILE A 583 8.76 48.55 7.58
N LEU A 584 9.88 48.06 7.02
CA LEU A 584 11.19 48.14 7.65
C LEU A 584 11.61 49.61 7.89
N GLU A 585 11.44 50.49 6.91
CA GLU A 585 11.74 51.93 7.07
C GLU A 585 10.86 52.59 8.12
N ILE A 586 9.56 52.30 8.13
CA ILE A 586 8.60 52.82 9.12
C ILE A 586 8.96 52.31 10.53
N LEU A 587 9.30 51.03 10.66
CA LEU A 587 9.69 50.42 11.93
C LEU A 587 10.99 51.04 12.45
N ASN A 588 12.01 51.19 11.60
CA ASN A 588 13.26 51.88 11.95
C ASN A 588 13.03 53.34 12.37
N ALA A 589 12.16 54.07 11.66
CA ALA A 589 11.82 55.44 12.02
C ALA A 589 11.08 55.51 13.37
N TRP A 590 10.23 54.53 13.69
CA TRP A 590 9.56 54.43 14.98
C TRP A 590 10.50 53.99 16.11
N GLU A 591 11.45 53.10 15.82
CA GLU A 591 12.50 52.66 16.74
C GLU A 591 13.39 53.82 17.18
N ASN A 592 13.79 54.66 16.23
CA ASN A 592 14.61 55.85 16.45
C ASN A 592 13.83 57.10 16.92
N GLY A 593 12.52 56.97 17.17
CA GLY A 593 11.69 58.05 17.72
C GLY A 593 11.31 59.16 16.72
N VAL A 594 11.53 58.94 15.41
CA VAL A 594 11.13 59.86 14.34
C VAL A 594 9.61 59.85 14.12
N LEU A 595 8.99 58.68 14.27
CA LEU A 595 7.54 58.51 14.20
C LEU A 595 6.93 58.28 15.58
N THR A 596 5.75 58.85 15.81
CA THR A 596 4.93 58.57 16.99
C THR A 596 4.05 57.34 16.76
N PHE A 597 3.53 56.74 17.84
CA PHE A 597 2.58 55.64 17.72
C PHE A 597 1.33 56.02 16.91
N GLU A 598 0.79 57.24 17.10
CA GLU A 598 -0.37 57.73 16.33
C GLU A 598 -0.08 57.81 14.83
N SER A 599 1.13 58.27 14.46
CA SER A 599 1.58 58.30 13.07
C SER A 599 1.67 56.89 12.47
N VAL A 600 2.21 55.93 13.22
CA VAL A 600 2.30 54.52 12.80
C VAL A 600 0.90 53.91 12.66
N GLN A 601 -0.01 54.17 13.61
CA GLN A 601 -1.39 53.72 13.53
C GLN A 601 -2.07 54.23 12.25
N LYS A 602 -1.96 55.53 11.95
CA LYS A 602 -2.48 56.12 10.71
C LYS A 602 -1.90 55.47 9.45
N ILE A 603 -0.59 55.19 9.44
CA ILE A 603 0.07 54.50 8.32
C ILE A 603 -0.48 53.08 8.17
N THR A 604 -0.61 52.32 9.26
CA THR A 604 -1.17 50.96 9.22
C THR A 604 -2.64 50.93 8.82
N ASP A 605 -3.42 51.96 9.17
CA ASP A 605 -4.80 52.16 8.72
C ASP A 605 -4.87 52.40 7.21
N ASN A 606 -3.95 53.21 6.67
CA ASN A 606 -3.82 53.41 5.22
C ASN A 606 -3.47 52.11 4.47
N ILE A 607 -2.60 51.26 5.05
CA ILE A 607 -2.19 49.98 4.45
C ILE A 607 -3.38 49.02 4.31
N LYS A 608 -4.20 48.87 5.36
CA LYS A 608 -5.32 47.90 5.39
C LYS A 608 -6.66 48.47 4.90
N GLY A 609 -6.75 49.77 4.62
CA GLY A 609 -8.03 50.44 4.36
C GLY A 609 -8.62 50.20 2.96
N LYS A 610 -7.81 50.18 1.91
CA LYS A 610 -8.29 49.96 0.54
C LYS A 610 -8.14 48.48 0.12
N VAL A 611 -6.96 47.89 0.28
CA VAL A 611 -6.68 46.48 -0.07
C VAL A 611 -6.09 45.74 1.13
N CYS A 612 -6.63 44.58 1.47
CA CYS A 612 -6.18 43.78 2.61
C CYS A 612 -4.91 42.99 2.30
N SER A 613 -4.67 42.66 1.03
CA SER A 613 -3.46 41.98 0.51
C SER A 613 -2.15 42.66 0.92
N MET A 614 -2.13 44.00 0.98
CA MET A 614 -0.96 44.74 1.47
C MET A 614 -0.67 44.48 2.95
N ALA A 615 -1.71 44.39 3.79
CA ALA A 615 -1.55 44.05 5.20
C ALA A 615 -1.04 42.61 5.37
N VAL A 616 -1.55 41.67 4.56
CA VAL A 616 -1.03 40.29 4.52
C VAL A 616 0.46 40.25 4.18
N CYS A 617 0.89 40.99 3.15
CA CYS A 617 2.29 41.05 2.75
C CYS A 617 3.19 41.70 3.82
N ALA A 618 2.71 42.77 4.47
CA ALA A 618 3.41 43.42 5.57
C ALA A 618 3.61 42.47 6.77
N VAL A 619 2.55 41.76 7.18
CA VAL A 619 2.62 40.83 8.31
C VAL A 619 3.48 39.61 7.97
N ALA A 620 3.42 39.08 6.75
CA ALA A 620 4.28 37.98 6.30
C ALA A 620 5.76 38.30 6.53
N TRP A 621 6.21 39.51 6.20
CA TRP A 621 7.57 39.97 6.47
C TRP A 621 7.83 40.21 7.97
N LEU A 622 6.90 40.87 8.69
CA LEU A 622 7.05 41.11 10.14
C LEU A 622 7.20 39.81 10.93
N VAL A 623 6.47 38.75 10.56
CA VAL A 623 6.60 37.42 11.17
C VAL A 623 8.01 36.85 10.95
N ALA A 624 8.57 36.97 9.75
CA ALA A 624 9.94 36.55 9.47
C ALA A 624 10.97 37.39 10.24
N HIS A 625 10.75 38.69 10.34
CA HIS A 625 11.62 39.62 11.07
C HIS A 625 11.63 39.33 12.58
N VAL A 626 10.46 39.14 13.21
CA VAL A 626 10.35 38.83 14.65
C VAL A 626 11.11 37.56 15.04
N ARG A 627 11.19 36.55 14.15
CA ARG A 627 11.97 35.32 14.39
C ARG A 627 13.48 35.59 14.52
N MET A 628 13.99 36.68 13.94
CA MET A 628 15.39 37.08 13.98
C MET A 628 15.74 37.99 15.17
N LEU A 629 14.74 38.56 15.84
CA LEU A 629 14.92 39.52 16.94
C LEU A 629 15.07 38.86 18.31
N GLY A 630 15.82 39.50 19.22
CA GLY A 630 15.84 39.17 20.65
C GLY A 630 14.50 39.52 21.34
N LEU A 631 14.19 38.94 22.50
CA LEU A 631 12.87 39.10 23.15
C LEU A 631 12.49 40.58 23.40
N ASP A 632 13.43 41.40 23.86
CA ASP A 632 13.19 42.81 24.20
C ASP A 632 12.95 43.70 22.96
N GLU A 633 13.44 43.27 21.80
CA GLU A 633 13.34 44.01 20.53
C GLU A 633 12.00 43.75 19.81
N ARG A 634 11.23 42.73 20.23
CA ARG A 634 10.03 42.28 19.51
C ARG A 634 8.80 43.17 19.71
N GLU A 635 8.74 43.99 20.75
CA GLU A 635 7.49 44.66 21.16
C GLU A 635 6.92 45.58 20.06
N LYS A 636 7.74 46.42 19.42
CA LYS A 636 7.28 47.33 18.36
C LYS A 636 6.79 46.58 17.13
N SER A 637 7.49 45.52 16.71
CA SER A 637 7.05 44.66 15.59
C SER A 637 5.73 43.95 15.92
N LEU A 638 5.58 43.41 17.13
CA LEU A 638 4.34 42.78 17.60
C LEU A 638 3.19 43.79 17.69
N GLN A 639 3.45 45.01 18.15
CA GLN A 639 2.46 46.09 18.19
C GLN A 639 2.02 46.50 16.77
N MET A 640 2.94 46.56 15.81
CA MET A 640 2.61 46.84 14.41
C MET A 640 1.75 45.72 13.79
N ILE A 641 2.04 44.45 14.08
CA ILE A 641 1.18 43.31 13.67
C ILE A 641 -0.23 43.49 14.24
N ARG A 642 -0.37 43.83 15.53
CA ARG A 642 -1.68 44.09 16.16
C ARG A 642 -2.45 45.21 15.45
N GLN A 643 -1.77 46.29 15.06
CA GLN A 643 -2.40 47.39 14.33
C GLN A 643 -2.87 46.96 12.94
N LEU A 644 -2.06 46.22 12.19
CA LEU A 644 -2.43 45.71 10.86
C LEU A 644 -3.59 44.71 10.91
N ALA A 645 -3.71 43.96 12.01
CA ALA A 645 -4.78 43.01 12.24
C ALA A 645 -6.13 43.64 12.68
N THR A 646 -6.12 44.90 13.13
CA THR A 646 -7.32 45.55 13.68
C THR A 646 -8.23 46.08 12.58
N PRO A 647 -9.52 45.70 12.49
CA PRO A 647 -10.47 46.21 11.50
C PRO A 647 -10.67 47.73 11.58
N LEU A 648 -10.95 48.37 10.45
CA LEU A 648 -11.39 49.76 10.41
C LEU A 648 -12.90 49.88 10.59
N PHE A 649 -13.33 50.92 11.32
CA PHE A 649 -14.73 51.28 11.47
C PHE A 649 -14.94 52.70 10.87
N GLY A 650 -15.17 52.80 9.55
CA GLY A 650 -15.32 54.09 8.87
C GLY A 650 -15.80 54.00 7.40
N GLU A 651 -16.18 55.14 6.82
CA GLU A 651 -16.82 55.25 5.49
C GLU A 651 -15.85 55.13 4.28
N ASN A 652 -14.53 55.20 4.50
CA ASN A 652 -13.52 55.24 3.42
C ASN A 652 -13.08 53.86 2.89
N THR A 653 -13.85 52.79 3.07
CA THR A 653 -13.51 51.42 2.66
C THR A 653 -14.09 51.04 1.29
N LEU A 654 -13.46 50.11 0.57
CA LEU A 654 -14.01 49.54 -0.68
C LEU A 654 -15.11 48.50 -0.40
N GLN A 655 -15.85 48.09 -1.44
CA GLN A 655 -16.90 47.06 -1.34
C GLN A 655 -16.40 45.76 -0.68
N PHE A 656 -17.32 45.05 -0.03
CA PHE A 656 -17.05 43.78 0.66
C PHE A 656 -15.95 43.86 1.74
N TYR A 657 -15.72 45.04 2.34
CA TYR A 657 -14.64 45.21 3.32
C TYR A 657 -14.79 44.29 4.53
N SER A 658 -16.01 44.16 5.07
CA SER A 658 -16.31 43.25 6.18
C SER A 658 -15.87 41.82 5.89
N GLU A 659 -16.23 41.29 4.72
CA GLU A 659 -15.95 39.93 4.31
C GLU A 659 -14.46 39.73 4.02
N ARG A 660 -13.81 40.71 3.37
CA ARG A 660 -12.36 40.68 3.11
C ARG A 660 -11.55 40.71 4.40
N VAL A 661 -11.96 41.50 5.39
CA VAL A 661 -11.28 41.59 6.70
C VAL A 661 -11.40 40.30 7.50
N VAL A 662 -12.53 39.57 7.41
CA VAL A 662 -12.67 38.25 8.05
C VAL A 662 -11.63 37.27 7.51
N ILE A 663 -11.50 37.18 6.18
CA ILE A 663 -10.52 36.30 5.54
C ILE A 663 -9.09 36.76 5.82
N MET A 664 -8.82 38.08 5.73
CA MET A 664 -7.53 38.64 6.12
C MET A 664 -7.16 38.25 7.55
N SER A 665 -8.08 38.42 8.51
CA SER A 665 -7.84 38.10 9.92
C SER A 665 -7.50 36.62 10.10
N SER A 666 -8.24 35.72 9.44
CA SER A 666 -7.94 34.28 9.42
C SER A 666 -6.56 33.98 8.85
N ILE A 667 -6.16 34.66 7.77
CA ILE A 667 -4.84 34.47 7.15
C ILE A 667 -3.72 34.94 8.07
N LEU A 668 -3.90 36.12 8.68
CA LEU A 668 -2.92 36.71 9.59
C LEU A 668 -2.76 35.88 10.86
N GLU A 669 -3.86 35.32 11.40
CA GLU A 669 -3.84 34.43 12.55
C GLU A 669 -2.96 33.20 12.25
N HIS A 670 -3.18 32.53 11.12
CA HIS A 670 -2.35 31.40 10.68
C HIS A 670 -0.87 31.78 10.51
N MET A 671 -0.56 32.92 9.86
CA MET A 671 0.83 33.35 9.63
C MET A 671 1.58 33.64 10.95
N CYS A 672 0.89 34.24 11.91
CA CYS A 672 1.51 34.67 13.17
C CYS A 672 1.65 33.54 14.18
N ALA A 673 0.98 32.41 13.95
CA ALA A 673 0.70 31.45 14.99
C ALA A 673 1.98 30.86 15.64
N ASP A 674 2.98 30.45 14.85
CA ASP A 674 4.28 29.96 15.35
C ASP A 674 5.03 31.01 16.20
N VAL A 675 5.02 32.26 15.74
CA VAL A 675 5.75 33.36 16.39
C VAL A 675 5.10 33.76 17.71
N LEU A 676 3.75 33.77 17.75
CA LEU A 676 2.98 34.02 18.96
C LEU A 676 3.15 32.89 19.99
N GLN A 677 3.32 31.64 19.52
CA GLN A 677 3.60 30.50 20.38
C GLN A 677 4.98 30.61 21.05
N GLN A 678 6.02 30.98 20.30
CA GLN A 678 7.39 31.11 20.81
C GLN A 678 7.55 32.29 21.78
N THR A 679 6.76 33.35 21.61
CA THR A 679 6.85 34.58 22.43
C THR A 679 5.94 34.57 23.66
N ALA A 680 5.05 33.58 23.80
CA ALA A 680 3.96 33.56 24.79
C ALA A 680 3.06 34.82 24.77
N ALA A 681 3.15 35.63 23.72
CA ALA A 681 2.36 36.84 23.54
C ALA A 681 1.07 36.48 22.79
N GLN A 682 -0.08 36.64 23.45
CA GLN A 682 -1.38 36.50 22.76
C GLN A 682 -1.68 37.79 22.00
N VAL A 683 -1.45 37.82 20.69
CA VAL A 683 -2.13 38.79 19.82
C VAL A 683 -3.54 38.27 19.62
N LYS A 684 -4.53 38.90 20.28
CA LYS A 684 -5.93 38.60 20.06
C LYS A 684 -6.37 39.21 18.73
N PHE A 685 -6.54 38.37 17.72
CA PHE A 685 -7.26 38.74 16.52
C PHE A 685 -8.75 38.86 16.88
N PRO A 686 -9.49 39.87 16.38
CA PRO A 686 -10.92 40.01 16.66
C PRO A 686 -11.67 38.86 15.97
N SER A 687 -11.86 37.76 16.69
CA SER A 687 -12.68 36.65 16.24
C SER A 687 -14.15 36.94 16.53
N THR A 688 -14.98 36.87 15.48
CA THR A 688 -16.43 36.76 15.62
C THR A 688 -16.77 35.36 16.14
N GLY A 689 -16.52 35.09 17.42
CA GLY A 689 -17.01 33.89 18.12
C GLY A 689 -16.56 32.52 17.57
N VAL A 690 -15.52 32.46 16.71
CA VAL A 690 -14.92 31.20 16.26
C VAL A 690 -13.74 30.90 17.19
N ASP A 691 -13.77 29.71 17.79
CA ASP A 691 -12.67 29.20 18.62
C ASP A 691 -11.34 29.22 17.86
N THR A 692 -10.25 29.36 18.62
CA THR A 692 -8.86 29.24 18.13
C THR A 692 -8.72 28.08 17.16
N MET A 693 -7.97 28.28 16.08
CA MET A 693 -7.61 27.29 15.07
C MET A 693 -7.62 25.84 15.60
N PRO A 694 -8.47 24.94 15.06
CA PRO A 694 -8.54 23.58 15.57
C PRO A 694 -7.18 22.89 15.44
N TYR A 695 -6.80 22.13 16.48
CA TYR A 695 -5.50 21.46 16.57
C TYR A 695 -4.28 22.39 16.72
N TRP A 696 -4.48 23.63 17.15
CA TRP A 696 -3.41 24.45 17.71
C TRP A 696 -3.02 24.02 19.13
N ASN A 697 -1.74 24.13 19.50
CA ASN A 697 -1.22 23.76 20.82
C ASN A 697 -1.51 22.30 21.24
N LEU A 698 -1.41 21.35 20.31
CA LEU A 698 -1.63 19.92 20.58
C LEU A 698 -0.71 19.35 21.66
N LEU A 699 0.48 19.92 21.77
CA LEU A 699 1.50 19.49 22.71
C LEU A 699 1.39 20.29 24.00
N PRO A 700 1.31 19.63 25.16
CA PRO A 700 1.33 20.31 26.43
C PRO A 700 2.63 21.09 26.61
N ALA A 701 2.53 22.39 26.93
CA ALA A 701 3.69 23.20 27.24
C ALA A 701 4.52 22.55 28.36
N LYS A 702 5.85 22.55 28.20
CA LYS A 702 6.84 22.06 29.19
C LYS A 702 6.82 20.54 29.48
N LYS A 703 6.18 19.70 28.66
CA LYS A 703 6.31 18.23 28.77
C LYS A 703 7.31 17.65 27.76
N PRO A 704 8.15 16.67 28.15
CA PRO A 704 9.01 15.97 27.20
C PRO A 704 8.20 15.24 26.12
N ILE A 705 8.59 15.40 24.85
CA ILE A 705 7.88 14.83 23.70
C ILE A 705 7.74 13.30 23.76
N LYS A 706 8.68 12.61 24.43
CA LYS A 706 8.62 11.16 24.64
C LYS A 706 7.45 10.75 25.54
N GLU A 707 7.20 11.49 26.61
CA GLU A 707 6.08 11.21 27.52
C GLU A 707 4.74 11.44 26.82
N VAL A 708 4.67 12.46 25.96
CA VAL A 708 3.50 12.71 25.12
C VAL A 708 3.27 11.55 24.15
N LEU A 709 4.31 11.07 23.47
CA LEU A 709 4.24 9.92 22.55
C LEU A 709 3.71 8.67 23.24
N THR A 710 4.33 8.27 24.36
CA THR A 710 3.89 7.10 25.13
C THR A 710 2.45 7.28 25.62
N GLY A 711 2.11 8.45 26.18
CA GLY A 711 0.77 8.71 26.71
C GLY A 711 -0.33 8.70 25.64
N VAL A 712 -0.06 9.21 24.44
CA VAL A 712 -1.03 9.18 23.32
C VAL A 712 -1.14 7.77 22.75
N PHE A 713 -0.02 7.07 22.55
CA PHE A 713 -0.05 5.69 22.03
C PHE A 713 -0.79 4.73 22.97
N SER A 714 -0.58 4.80 24.29
CA SER A 714 -1.31 3.97 25.25
C SER A 714 -2.82 4.22 25.18
N LYS A 715 -3.26 5.49 25.10
CA LYS A 715 -4.69 5.82 24.95
C LYS A 715 -5.28 5.26 23.66
N VAL A 716 -4.57 5.39 22.55
CA VAL A 716 -4.97 4.87 21.24
C VAL A 716 -5.06 3.34 21.26
N LEU A 717 -4.13 2.66 21.93
CA LEU A 717 -4.13 1.20 22.09
C LEU A 717 -5.32 0.71 22.94
N GLU A 718 -5.62 1.40 24.04
CA GLU A 718 -6.78 1.14 24.89
C GLU A 718 -8.09 1.37 24.14
N LYS A 719 -8.21 2.51 23.44
CA LYS A 719 -9.37 2.87 22.59
C LYS A 719 -9.55 1.88 21.44
N GLY A 720 -8.45 1.35 20.91
CA GLY A 720 -8.39 0.40 19.82
C GLY A 720 -8.49 1.00 18.41
N TRP A 721 -8.42 2.32 18.29
CA TRP A 721 -8.42 3.04 17.01
C TRP A 721 -7.78 4.42 17.19
N VAL A 722 -7.29 5.02 16.09
CA VAL A 722 -6.61 6.33 16.08
C VAL A 722 -7.63 7.41 15.71
N ASP A 723 -7.83 8.43 16.55
CA ASP A 723 -8.69 9.58 16.25
C ASP A 723 -7.94 10.75 15.59
N SER A 724 -8.70 11.70 15.02
CA SER A 724 -8.15 12.84 14.26
C SER A 724 -7.16 13.66 15.09
N ARG A 725 -7.48 13.90 16.38
CA ARG A 725 -6.57 14.57 17.31
C ARG A 725 -5.26 13.80 17.52
N SER A 726 -5.32 12.48 17.70
CA SER A 726 -4.10 11.67 17.85
C SER A 726 -3.25 11.66 16.59
N ILE A 727 -3.87 11.66 15.39
CA ILE A 727 -3.17 11.76 14.11
C ILE A 727 -2.33 13.04 14.05
N HIS A 728 -2.92 14.19 14.37
CA HIS A 728 -2.17 15.44 14.40
C HIS A 728 -1.04 15.43 15.44
N ILE A 729 -1.27 14.89 16.65
CA ILE A 729 -0.21 14.78 17.66
C ILE A 729 0.94 13.91 17.15
N PHE A 730 0.65 12.76 16.54
CA PHE A 730 1.68 11.88 15.98
C PHE A 730 2.44 12.56 14.84
N ASP A 731 1.75 13.31 13.98
CA ASP A 731 2.39 14.08 12.92
C ASP A 731 3.31 15.17 13.49
N THR A 732 2.89 15.95 14.49
CA THR A 732 3.77 16.93 15.14
C THR A 732 4.97 16.27 15.83
N LEU A 733 4.77 15.12 16.50
CA LEU A 733 5.84 14.36 17.14
C LEU A 733 6.85 13.80 16.13
N LEU A 734 6.38 13.35 14.96
CA LEU A 734 7.23 12.89 13.87
C LEU A 734 8.11 14.04 13.36
N HIS A 735 7.52 15.22 13.14
CA HIS A 735 8.26 16.40 12.67
C HIS A 735 9.29 16.91 13.69
N MET A 736 8.95 16.95 14.98
CA MET A 736 9.88 17.44 16.02
C MET A 736 10.98 16.42 16.37
N GLY A 737 10.64 15.13 16.41
CA GLY A 737 11.56 14.08 16.85
C GLY A 737 12.46 13.53 15.74
N GLY A 738 12.04 13.67 14.48
CA GLY A 738 12.67 13.01 13.34
C GLY A 738 12.22 11.55 13.19
N VAL A 739 12.42 11.00 11.99
CA VAL A 739 11.89 9.68 11.59
C VAL A 739 12.44 8.56 12.47
N TYR A 740 13.75 8.57 12.72
CA TYR A 740 14.42 7.56 13.55
C TYR A 740 13.88 7.54 14.98
N TRP A 741 13.81 8.69 15.64
CA TRP A 741 13.34 8.79 17.01
C TRP A 741 11.89 8.33 17.13
N PHE A 742 11.03 8.77 16.22
CA PHE A 742 9.61 8.45 16.24
C PHE A 742 9.38 6.93 16.08
N CYS A 743 10.00 6.34 15.04
CA CYS A 743 9.88 4.90 14.78
C CYS A 743 10.45 4.06 15.93
N ASN A 744 11.64 4.40 16.43
CA ASN A 744 12.30 3.66 17.51
C ASN A 744 11.50 3.67 18.81
N ASN A 745 10.91 4.82 19.19
CA ASN A 745 10.12 4.89 20.42
C ASN A 745 8.79 4.13 20.30
N LEU A 746 8.12 4.18 19.14
CA LEU A 746 6.89 3.40 18.91
C LEU A 746 7.14 1.88 18.88
N VAL A 747 8.24 1.44 18.26
CA VAL A 747 8.66 0.02 18.31
C VAL A 747 8.98 -0.40 19.74
N LYS A 748 9.59 0.46 20.55
CA LYS A 748 9.79 0.18 21.98
C LYS A 748 8.48 0.03 22.74
N GLU A 749 7.43 0.79 22.41
CA GLU A 749 6.11 0.57 23.01
C GLU A 749 5.53 -0.80 22.59
N LEU A 750 5.62 -1.19 21.31
CA LEU A 750 5.20 -2.52 20.86
C LEU A 750 5.93 -3.65 21.61
N LEU A 751 7.25 -3.50 21.82
CA LEU A 751 8.07 -4.51 22.47
C LEU A 751 7.81 -4.65 23.98
N LYS A 752 7.05 -3.74 24.60
CA LYS A 752 6.59 -3.87 25.99
C LYS A 752 5.36 -4.75 26.14
N GLU A 753 4.65 -5.03 25.05
CA GLU A 753 3.38 -5.76 25.12
C GLU A 753 3.58 -7.22 25.48
N THR A 754 2.89 -7.67 26.54
CA THR A 754 2.95 -9.06 27.02
C THR A 754 1.73 -9.89 26.63
N ARG A 755 0.64 -9.24 26.19
CA ARG A 755 -0.61 -9.89 25.78
C ARG A 755 -0.70 -9.98 24.27
N LYS A 756 -0.98 -11.17 23.74
CA LYS A 756 -1.12 -11.42 22.30
C LYS A 756 -2.13 -10.50 21.63
N GLU A 757 -3.28 -10.27 22.25
CA GLU A 757 -4.35 -9.41 21.71
C GLU A 757 -3.89 -7.94 21.58
N HIS A 758 -3.20 -7.42 22.59
CA HIS A 758 -2.67 -6.06 22.57
C HIS A 758 -1.52 -5.92 21.58
N ALA A 759 -0.62 -6.91 21.50
CA ALA A 759 0.47 -6.91 20.52
C ALA A 759 -0.06 -6.90 19.07
N VAL A 760 -1.09 -7.70 18.76
CA VAL A 760 -1.73 -7.70 17.43
C VAL A 760 -2.43 -6.37 17.15
N ARG A 761 -3.16 -5.82 18.13
CA ARG A 761 -3.79 -4.50 18.00
C ARG A 761 -2.78 -3.38 17.81
N ALA A 762 -1.66 -3.44 18.53
CA ALA A 762 -0.55 -2.48 18.39
C ALA A 762 0.03 -2.51 16.98
N VAL A 763 0.18 -3.69 16.35
CA VAL A 763 0.59 -3.78 14.94
C VAL A 763 -0.39 -3.07 14.01
N GLU A 764 -1.69 -3.31 14.18
CA GLU A 764 -2.74 -2.70 13.36
C GLU A 764 -2.73 -1.17 13.46
N LEU A 765 -2.53 -0.63 14.67
CA LEU A 765 -2.48 0.80 14.94
C LEU A 765 -1.15 1.43 14.49
N LEU A 766 -0.02 0.77 14.76
CA LEU A 766 1.30 1.25 14.35
C LEU A 766 1.45 1.28 12.84
N TYR A 767 0.95 0.28 12.12
CA TYR A 767 0.92 0.32 10.67
C TYR A 767 0.15 1.56 10.16
N SER A 768 -1.01 1.86 10.75
CA SER A 768 -1.79 3.05 10.41
C SER A 768 -1.07 4.35 10.75
N ILE A 769 -0.42 4.44 11.91
CA ILE A 769 0.40 5.61 12.28
C ILE A 769 1.57 5.74 11.30
N PHE A 770 2.19 4.64 10.88
CA PHE A 770 3.30 4.66 9.92
C PHE A 770 2.86 5.11 8.53
N CYS A 771 1.56 5.06 8.22
CA CYS A 771 1.03 5.65 6.98
C CYS A 771 1.22 7.17 6.91
N LEU A 772 1.50 7.85 8.04
CA LEU A 772 1.97 9.24 8.03
C LEU A 772 3.19 9.40 7.12
N ASP A 773 4.18 8.51 7.21
CA ASP A 773 5.36 8.45 6.33
C ASP A 773 5.79 7.01 6.02
N MET A 774 4.96 6.31 5.24
CA MET A 774 5.17 4.87 5.01
C MET A 774 6.54 4.57 4.39
N GLN A 775 7.11 5.49 3.60
CA GLN A 775 8.40 5.23 2.97
C GLN A 775 9.56 5.38 3.97
N GLN A 776 9.65 6.52 4.65
CA GLN A 776 10.78 6.80 5.55
C GLN A 776 10.76 5.94 6.81
N LEU A 777 9.57 5.69 7.36
CA LEU A 777 9.41 4.85 8.56
C LEU A 777 9.73 3.39 8.25
N THR A 778 9.39 2.88 7.05
CA THR A 778 9.77 1.53 6.62
C THR A 778 11.28 1.41 6.42
N LEU A 779 11.92 2.39 5.76
CA LEU A 779 13.38 2.38 5.59
C LEU A 779 14.09 2.39 6.95
N THR A 780 13.62 3.21 7.89
CA THR A 780 14.14 3.28 9.25
C THR A 780 13.94 1.98 10.03
N LEU A 781 12.74 1.40 9.96
CA LEU A 781 12.40 0.15 10.63
C LEU A 781 13.28 -1.00 10.14
N LEU A 782 13.37 -1.19 8.83
CA LEU A 782 14.05 -2.33 8.20
C LEU A 782 15.58 -2.14 8.11
N GLY A 783 16.04 -0.90 7.94
CA GLY A 783 17.46 -0.59 7.74
C GLY A 783 18.23 -0.32 9.03
N HIS A 784 17.58 0.19 10.08
CA HIS A 784 18.26 0.57 11.32
C HIS A 784 17.73 -0.16 12.56
N ILE A 785 16.42 -0.14 12.81
CA ILE A 785 15.86 -0.63 14.08
C ILE A 785 15.91 -2.16 14.12
N LEU A 786 15.39 -2.82 13.10
CA LEU A 786 15.32 -4.28 13.05
C LEU A 786 16.71 -4.95 13.01
N PRO A 787 17.67 -4.50 12.18
CA PRO A 787 19.02 -5.07 12.20
C PRO A 787 19.67 -4.99 13.58
N ASN A 788 19.53 -3.85 14.26
CA ASN A 788 20.06 -3.65 15.61
C ASN A 788 19.42 -4.56 16.67
N LEU A 789 18.16 -4.98 16.50
CA LEU A 789 17.50 -5.94 17.40
C LEU A 789 17.95 -7.38 17.12
N LEU A 790 18.27 -7.69 15.87
CA LEU A 790 18.66 -9.04 15.44
C LEU A 790 20.14 -9.34 15.69
N THR A 791 21.02 -8.36 15.61
CA THR A 791 22.48 -8.55 15.79
C THR A 791 22.93 -8.41 17.25
N ASP A 792 22.24 -7.61 18.06
CA ASP A 792 22.60 -7.35 19.45
C ASP A 792 22.03 -8.42 20.39
N SER A 793 22.90 -9.33 20.83
CA SER A 793 22.53 -10.41 21.76
C SER A 793 21.91 -9.93 23.08
N SER A 794 22.21 -8.71 23.52
CA SER A 794 21.59 -8.13 24.73
C SER A 794 20.10 -7.83 24.54
N LYS A 795 19.64 -7.64 23.30
CA LYS A 795 18.27 -7.28 22.95
C LYS A 795 17.40 -8.46 22.52
N TRP A 796 17.98 -9.63 22.29
CA TRP A 796 17.24 -10.81 21.83
C TRP A 796 16.06 -11.19 22.73
N HIS A 797 16.16 -10.99 24.04
CA HIS A 797 15.05 -11.25 24.97
C HIS A 797 13.79 -10.41 24.69
N MET A 798 13.93 -9.26 24.00
CA MET A 798 12.80 -8.43 23.59
C MET A 798 12.01 -9.04 22.42
N LEU A 799 12.59 -10.01 21.69
CA LEU A 799 11.97 -10.68 20.54
C LEU A 799 11.20 -11.96 20.92
N MET A 800 10.87 -12.15 22.20
CA MET A 800 10.01 -13.25 22.63
C MET A 800 8.58 -13.10 22.09
N ASP A 801 7.80 -14.19 22.05
CA ASP A 801 6.35 -14.13 21.79
C ASP A 801 5.63 -13.53 23.02
N PRO A 802 4.66 -12.59 22.88
CA PRO A 802 4.10 -12.04 21.64
C PRO A 802 4.82 -10.89 20.89
N PRO A 803 5.65 -10.03 21.50
CA PRO A 803 6.12 -8.81 20.83
C PRO A 803 7.03 -9.06 19.62
N GLY A 804 7.86 -10.11 19.64
CA GLY A 804 8.72 -10.49 18.52
C GLY A 804 7.91 -10.91 17.28
N LYS A 805 6.85 -11.70 17.47
CA LYS A 805 5.93 -12.09 16.39
C LYS A 805 5.18 -10.88 15.84
N ALA A 806 4.74 -9.98 16.72
CA ALA A 806 4.07 -8.76 16.34
C ALA A 806 5.00 -7.81 15.54
N LEU A 807 6.26 -7.66 15.96
CA LEU A 807 7.25 -6.88 15.22
C LEU A 807 7.52 -7.47 13.83
N ALA A 808 7.67 -8.80 13.72
CA ALA A 808 7.85 -9.46 12.43
C ALA A 808 6.68 -9.13 11.48
N LYS A 809 5.46 -9.16 12.00
CA LYS A 809 4.26 -8.81 11.26
C LYS A 809 4.24 -7.35 10.79
N LEU A 810 4.51 -6.41 11.69
CA LEU A 810 4.62 -4.99 11.35
C LEU A 810 5.68 -4.75 10.27
N SER A 811 6.86 -5.38 10.40
CA SER A 811 7.94 -5.26 9.42
C SER A 811 7.53 -5.74 8.02
N VAL A 812 6.86 -6.89 7.90
CA VAL A 812 6.39 -7.41 6.61
C VAL A 812 5.29 -6.52 6.01
N TRP A 813 4.35 -6.05 6.82
CA TRP A 813 3.27 -5.16 6.35
C TRP A 813 3.83 -3.83 5.83
N CYS A 814 4.74 -3.22 6.57
CA CYS A 814 5.44 -2.00 6.16
C CYS A 814 6.26 -2.21 4.88
N ALA A 815 7.07 -3.28 4.83
CA ALA A 815 7.87 -3.63 3.65
C ALA A 815 7.01 -3.82 2.39
N SER A 816 5.91 -4.58 2.50
CA SER A 816 5.03 -4.89 1.38
C SER A 816 4.27 -3.66 0.90
N SER A 817 3.78 -2.82 1.82
CA SER A 817 3.09 -1.57 1.49
C SER A 817 4.03 -0.61 0.74
N SER A 818 5.23 -0.34 1.28
CA SER A 818 6.19 0.55 0.65
C SER A 818 6.66 0.03 -0.72
N TYR A 819 6.90 -1.28 -0.86
CA TYR A 819 7.36 -1.88 -2.10
C TYR A 819 6.31 -1.80 -3.22
N CYS A 820 5.04 -2.06 -2.92
CA CYS A 820 3.96 -1.96 -3.90
C CYS A 820 3.65 -0.51 -4.33
N SER A 821 3.74 0.46 -3.42
CA SER A 821 3.54 1.88 -3.76
C SER A 821 4.67 2.44 -4.62
N HIS A 822 5.92 1.98 -4.41
CA HIS A 822 7.09 2.51 -5.13
C HIS A 822 7.16 2.07 -6.60
N ASN A 823 6.80 0.81 -6.92
CA ASN A 823 6.78 0.30 -8.29
C ASN A 823 5.76 0.99 -9.22
N LYS A 824 4.84 1.79 -8.67
CA LYS A 824 3.79 2.51 -9.42
C LYS A 824 4.01 4.01 -9.51
N GLY A 825 5.07 4.56 -8.90
CA GLY A 825 5.50 5.95 -9.08
C GLY A 825 4.58 7.03 -8.52
N GLN A 826 3.66 6.72 -7.59
CA GLN A 826 2.71 7.69 -7.04
C GLN A 826 2.89 7.84 -5.52
N ALA A 827 3.78 8.75 -5.10
CA ALA A 827 3.80 9.22 -3.72
C ALA A 827 2.60 10.14 -3.45
N SER A 828 1.97 10.01 -2.28
CA SER A 828 0.87 10.91 -1.88
C SER A 828 1.36 12.37 -1.85
N ALA A 829 0.45 13.33 -2.08
CA ALA A 829 0.79 14.76 -2.05
C ALA A 829 1.40 15.18 -0.69
N TRP A 830 0.91 14.61 0.40
CA TRP A 830 1.44 14.85 1.75
C TRP A 830 2.85 14.31 1.97
N GLN A 831 3.21 13.14 1.43
CA GLN A 831 4.58 12.61 1.51
C GLN A 831 5.60 13.46 0.77
N ARG A 832 5.17 14.25 -0.23
CA ARG A 832 6.03 15.22 -0.93
C ARG A 832 6.29 16.50 -0.14
N LYS A 833 5.49 16.78 0.90
CA LYS A 833 5.56 17.99 1.73
C LYS A 833 6.72 17.95 2.74
N ARG A 834 7.22 16.75 3.06
CA ARG A 834 8.29 16.58 4.05
C ARG A 834 9.67 16.71 3.41
N HIS A 835 10.55 17.46 4.08
CA HIS A 835 11.98 17.42 3.78
C HIS A 835 12.44 15.96 3.93
N ARG A 836 12.93 15.37 2.84
CA ARG A 836 13.51 14.03 2.89
C ARG A 836 14.74 14.15 3.79
N GLU A 837 14.73 13.53 4.98
CA GLU A 837 15.98 13.35 5.70
C GLU A 837 16.90 12.56 4.76
N ASP A 838 17.97 13.20 4.29
CA ASP A 838 19.06 12.53 3.63
C ASP A 838 19.71 11.65 4.70
N ILE A 839 19.15 10.46 4.90
CA ILE A 839 19.83 9.41 5.64
C ILE A 839 20.95 8.95 4.70
N GLU A 840 22.03 9.75 4.62
CA GLU A 840 23.21 9.54 3.78
C GLU A 840 23.92 8.21 4.10
N ASP A 841 23.51 7.52 5.16
CA ASP A 841 24.17 6.34 5.74
C ASP A 841 23.59 4.97 5.37
N TYR A 842 22.61 4.85 4.46
CA TYR A 842 22.21 3.50 4.01
C TYR A 842 23.34 2.74 3.29
N ILE A 843 24.36 3.44 2.80
CA ILE A 843 25.57 2.87 2.19
C ILE A 843 26.54 2.33 3.26
N SER A 844 26.60 2.93 4.45
CA SER A 844 27.59 2.60 5.48
C SER A 844 27.15 1.47 6.42
N LEU A 845 25.84 1.19 6.53
CA LEU A 845 25.31 0.14 7.42
C LEU A 845 25.72 -1.28 7.03
N PHE A 846 25.99 -1.51 5.73
CA PHE A 846 26.54 -2.77 5.22
C PHE A 846 27.39 -2.45 3.98
N PRO A 847 28.73 -2.45 4.06
CA PRO A 847 29.58 -2.25 2.90
C PRO A 847 29.41 -3.44 1.95
N LEU A 848 28.50 -3.33 0.99
CA LEU A 848 28.69 -3.98 -0.28
C LEU A 848 29.84 -3.21 -0.93
N ASP A 849 31.00 -3.85 -0.99
CA ASP A 849 32.24 -3.27 -1.49
C ASP A 849 32.08 -2.93 -2.99
N ASP A 850 31.45 -1.78 -3.29
CA ASP A 850 31.15 -1.29 -4.64
C ASP A 850 32.44 -0.96 -5.45
N THR A 851 33.62 -1.16 -4.86
CA THR A 851 34.92 -0.81 -5.46
C THR A 851 35.64 -1.96 -6.16
N GLN A 852 35.09 -3.18 -6.18
CA GLN A 852 35.53 -4.18 -7.15
C GLN A 852 34.34 -4.78 -7.89
N PRO A 853 34.20 -4.55 -9.21
CA PRO A 853 33.28 -5.34 -10.01
C PRO A 853 33.72 -6.79 -9.84
N SER A 854 32.94 -7.53 -9.05
CA SER A 854 33.30 -8.87 -8.63
C SER A 854 33.69 -9.69 -9.87
N LYS A 855 34.86 -10.35 -9.81
CA LYS A 855 35.29 -11.34 -10.82
C LYS A 855 34.20 -12.36 -11.17
N LEU A 856 33.17 -12.48 -10.30
CA LEU A 856 31.94 -13.24 -10.48
C LEU A 856 31.09 -12.79 -11.68
N MET A 857 30.91 -11.47 -11.92
CA MET A 857 30.12 -10.97 -13.07
C MET A 857 30.79 -11.32 -14.41
N ARG A 858 32.12 -11.32 -14.47
CA ARG A 858 32.88 -11.67 -15.68
C ARG A 858 32.90 -13.18 -15.95
N LEU A 859 32.70 -14.01 -14.93
CA LEU A 859 32.64 -15.49 -15.04
C LEU A 859 31.23 -16.02 -15.37
N LEU A 860 30.18 -15.22 -15.12
CA LEU A 860 28.79 -15.60 -15.39
C LEU A 860 28.29 -15.13 -16.77
N SER A 861 29.11 -14.40 -17.52
CA SER A 861 28.78 -13.86 -18.85
C SER A 861 29.45 -14.59 -20.03
N SER A 862 30.24 -15.66 -19.80
CA SER A 862 30.82 -16.42 -20.91
C SER A 862 29.86 -17.50 -21.38
N ASN A 863 29.25 -17.27 -22.55
CA ASN A 863 28.73 -18.35 -23.39
C ASN A 863 29.81 -19.42 -23.58
N GLU A 864 29.36 -20.67 -23.63
CA GLU A 864 30.20 -21.84 -23.89
C GLU A 864 31.02 -21.67 -25.17
N GLU A 865 32.34 -21.88 -25.06
CA GLU A 865 33.16 -22.74 -25.91
C GLU A 865 34.60 -22.66 -25.39
N ASP A 866 35.05 -23.69 -24.66
CA ASP A 866 36.34 -24.34 -24.95
C ASP A 866 36.68 -25.49 -23.99
N THR A 867 37.16 -26.56 -24.61
CA THR A 867 37.67 -27.80 -24.04
C THR A 867 38.98 -27.62 -23.25
N SER A 868 39.08 -28.29 -22.08
CA SER A 868 40.21 -29.12 -21.60
C SER A 868 40.56 -29.00 -20.10
N ILE A 869 40.40 -30.14 -19.40
CA ILE A 869 41.24 -30.75 -18.34
C ILE A 869 41.80 -29.83 -17.23
N LEU A 870 41.25 -29.92 -16.01
CA LEU A 870 41.91 -30.49 -14.81
C LEU A 870 41.02 -30.36 -13.56
N SER A 871 40.82 -31.50 -12.91
CA SER A 871 40.07 -31.76 -11.69
C SER A 871 40.64 -31.06 -10.45
N SER A 872 39.78 -30.46 -9.62
CA SER A 872 39.98 -30.29 -8.17
C SER A 872 38.61 -30.15 -7.46
N PRO A 873 38.36 -30.83 -6.32
CA PRO A 873 37.05 -30.86 -5.68
C PRO A 873 36.91 -29.80 -4.58
N ASN A 874 35.66 -29.40 -4.33
CA ASN A 874 35.16 -28.57 -3.21
C ASN A 874 35.38 -27.05 -3.30
N ARG A 875 34.41 -26.34 -3.90
CA ARG A 875 34.02 -24.99 -3.46
C ARG A 875 32.53 -24.98 -3.08
N THR A 876 32.30 -24.73 -1.80
CA THR A 876 31.00 -24.46 -1.17
C THR A 876 30.36 -23.22 -1.76
N MET A 877 29.05 -23.31 -2.08
CA MET A 877 28.21 -22.23 -2.58
C MET A 877 28.26 -21.01 -1.64
N SER A 878 28.94 -19.97 -2.07
CA SER A 878 29.11 -18.69 -1.37
C SER A 878 27.88 -17.79 -1.54
N SER A 879 27.18 -17.54 -0.43
CA SER A 879 26.57 -16.29 0.09
C SER A 879 26.17 -15.08 -0.79
N SER A 880 26.07 -15.17 -2.12
CA SER A 880 25.59 -14.07 -2.97
C SER A 880 24.23 -14.39 -3.59
N LEU A 881 23.33 -13.38 -3.65
CA LEU A 881 22.17 -13.39 -4.54
C LEU A 881 22.62 -13.84 -5.93
N SER A 882 21.88 -14.73 -6.60
CA SER A 882 22.31 -15.19 -7.92
C SER A 882 22.30 -14.01 -8.90
N ALA A 883 23.24 -13.94 -9.83
CA ALA A 883 23.29 -12.85 -10.84
C ALA A 883 21.94 -12.69 -11.58
N SER A 884 21.19 -13.79 -11.76
CA SER A 884 19.85 -13.78 -12.33
C SER A 884 18.78 -13.05 -11.48
N GLN A 885 18.93 -12.96 -10.16
CA GLN A 885 18.04 -12.20 -9.27
C GLN A 885 18.37 -10.69 -9.27
N LEU A 886 19.62 -10.31 -9.59
CA LEU A 886 20.07 -8.91 -9.59
C LEU A 886 19.77 -8.17 -10.91
N HIS A 887 19.65 -8.87 -12.04
CA HIS A 887 19.37 -8.24 -13.34
C HIS A 887 17.96 -7.64 -13.45
N THR A 888 17.01 -8.02 -12.59
CA THR A 888 15.61 -7.56 -12.63
C THR A 888 15.31 -6.41 -11.67
N VAL A 889 16.22 -6.06 -10.75
CA VAL A 889 15.96 -5.10 -9.67
C VAL A 889 16.95 -3.94 -9.67
N SER A 890 16.45 -2.71 -9.77
CA SER A 890 17.27 -1.51 -9.68
C SER A 890 17.74 -1.28 -8.24
N MET A 891 19.04 -1.44 -7.99
CA MET A 891 19.67 -1.12 -6.71
C MET A 891 19.83 0.38 -6.46
N ARG A 892 19.41 1.26 -7.38
CA ARG A 892 19.37 2.71 -7.12
C ARG A 892 18.38 3.07 -6.02
N ASP A 893 17.33 2.27 -5.86
CA ASP A 893 16.28 2.46 -4.86
C ASP A 893 16.77 2.08 -3.44
N PRO A 894 16.66 2.99 -2.45
CA PRO A 894 17.01 2.70 -1.06
C PRO A 894 16.26 1.51 -0.45
N LEU A 895 14.98 1.32 -0.79
CA LEU A 895 14.17 0.24 -0.23
C LEU A 895 14.67 -1.12 -0.72
N ASN A 896 15.02 -1.21 -2.00
CA ASN A 896 15.58 -2.44 -2.58
C ASN A 896 16.90 -2.83 -1.89
N ARG A 897 17.77 -1.86 -1.61
CA ARG A 897 19.03 -2.10 -0.88
C ARG A 897 18.77 -2.58 0.54
N VAL A 898 17.88 -1.91 1.27
CA VAL A 898 17.52 -2.27 2.65
C VAL A 898 16.93 -3.68 2.71
N LEU A 899 16.03 -4.04 1.79
CA LEU A 899 15.44 -5.39 1.72
C LEU A 899 16.51 -6.44 1.39
N ALA A 900 17.37 -6.20 0.39
CA ALA A 900 18.46 -7.12 0.07
C ALA A 900 19.38 -7.37 1.27
N ASN A 901 19.79 -6.31 1.97
CA ASN A 901 20.63 -6.39 3.16
C ASN A 901 19.93 -7.13 4.32
N LEU A 902 18.64 -6.87 4.53
CA LEU A 902 17.86 -7.58 5.54
C LEU A 902 17.79 -9.08 5.26
N PHE A 903 17.53 -9.50 4.03
CA PHE A 903 17.52 -10.92 3.68
C PHE A 903 18.91 -11.58 3.78
N LEU A 904 20.00 -10.85 3.51
CA LEU A 904 21.36 -11.34 3.78
C LEU A 904 21.62 -11.53 5.28
N LEU A 905 21.18 -10.59 6.12
CA LEU A 905 21.26 -10.72 7.58
C LEU A 905 20.45 -11.93 8.07
N ILE A 906 19.20 -12.09 7.58
CA ILE A 906 18.36 -13.23 7.90
C ILE A 906 19.03 -14.55 7.49
N SER A 907 19.64 -14.60 6.30
CA SER A 907 20.40 -15.76 5.82
C SER A 907 21.57 -16.10 6.77
N SER A 908 22.30 -15.08 7.24
CA SER A 908 23.38 -15.26 8.21
C SER A 908 22.88 -15.81 9.55
N ILE A 909 21.70 -15.36 10.01
CA ILE A 909 21.08 -15.83 11.26
C ILE A 909 20.68 -17.31 11.13
N LEU A 910 20.06 -17.70 10.01
CA LEU A 910 19.69 -19.09 9.76
C LEU A 910 20.90 -20.02 9.66
N GLY A 911 22.01 -19.53 9.11
CA GLY A 911 23.26 -20.29 9.03
C GLY A 911 24.07 -20.35 10.34
N ALA A 912 23.69 -19.57 11.35
CA ALA A 912 24.38 -19.55 12.63
C ALA A 912 24.10 -20.83 13.45
N LYS A 913 25.07 -21.25 14.27
CA LYS A 913 24.92 -22.42 15.16
C LYS A 913 24.10 -22.13 16.41
N THR A 914 23.70 -20.88 16.63
CA THR A 914 22.99 -20.41 17.81
C THR A 914 21.52 -20.24 17.49
N ALA A 915 20.66 -21.07 18.10
CA ALA A 915 19.21 -20.89 18.04
C ALA A 915 18.73 -20.06 19.24
N GLY A 916 17.77 -19.16 19.00
CA GLY A 916 17.15 -18.32 20.02
C GLY A 916 15.93 -17.55 19.50
N THR A 917 15.53 -16.52 20.22
CA THR A 917 14.40 -15.65 19.83
C THR A 917 14.60 -14.95 18.49
N HIS A 918 15.83 -14.57 18.16
CA HIS A 918 16.17 -13.97 16.87
C HIS A 918 15.98 -14.96 15.69
N THR A 919 16.28 -16.26 15.87
CA THR A 919 15.95 -17.28 14.86
C THR A 919 14.44 -17.55 14.78
N GLN A 920 13.72 -17.45 15.91
CA GLN A 920 12.26 -17.60 15.93
C GLN A 920 11.56 -16.41 15.27
N PHE A 921 12.08 -15.19 15.46
CA PHE A 921 11.65 -14.00 14.73
C PHE A 921 11.73 -14.22 13.22
N VAL A 922 12.84 -14.79 12.72
CA VAL A 922 13.00 -15.10 11.30
C VAL A 922 11.89 -16.03 10.80
N GLN A 923 11.52 -17.05 11.58
CA GLN A 923 10.42 -17.95 11.21
C GLN A 923 9.10 -17.18 11.07
N TRP A 924 8.74 -16.35 12.06
CA TRP A 924 7.52 -15.54 11.99
C TRP A 924 7.54 -14.51 10.87
N PHE A 925 8.70 -13.91 10.59
CA PHE A 925 8.87 -12.98 9.47
C PHE A 925 8.62 -13.68 8.13
N MET A 926 9.15 -14.88 7.95
CA MET A 926 8.94 -15.67 6.73
C MET A 926 7.51 -16.21 6.62
N GLU A 927 6.90 -16.63 7.73
CA GLU A 927 5.48 -17.02 7.78
C GLU A 927 4.58 -15.86 7.33
N GLU A 928 4.77 -14.65 7.87
CA GLU A 928 3.95 -13.49 7.49
C GLU A 928 4.24 -13.05 6.05
N CYS A 929 5.48 -13.18 5.55
CA CYS A 929 5.78 -12.96 4.13
C CYS A 929 4.93 -13.86 3.23
N VAL A 930 4.80 -15.15 3.59
CA VAL A 930 4.00 -16.13 2.84
C VAL A 930 2.51 -15.85 2.96
N ASP A 931 2.03 -15.52 4.16
CA ASP A 931 0.62 -15.21 4.39
C ASP A 931 0.16 -13.95 3.66
N SER A 932 1.08 -13.01 3.41
CA SER A 932 0.83 -11.75 2.70
C SER A 932 0.96 -11.87 1.17
N LEU A 933 1.30 -13.04 0.62
CA LEU A 933 1.45 -13.23 -0.84
C LEU A 933 0.11 -13.13 -1.59
N GLU A 934 0.15 -12.44 -2.73
CA GLU A 934 -0.96 -12.43 -3.69
C GLU A 934 -0.90 -13.63 -4.63
N GLN A 935 -2.07 -14.13 -5.04
CA GLN A 935 -2.15 -15.09 -6.14
C GLN A 935 -1.67 -14.44 -7.43
N GLY A 936 -0.57 -14.94 -7.98
CA GLY A 936 -0.08 -14.55 -9.31
C GLY A 936 0.62 -13.19 -9.42
N SER A 937 0.93 -12.50 -8.31
CA SER A 937 1.71 -11.26 -8.39
C SER A 937 3.20 -11.56 -8.61
N ARG A 938 3.75 -11.00 -9.69
CA ARG A 938 5.20 -10.86 -9.87
C ARG A 938 5.66 -9.69 -9.00
N GLY A 939 6.57 -9.92 -8.06
CA GLY A 939 7.17 -8.86 -7.24
C GLY A 939 6.61 -8.77 -5.82
N SER A 940 6.85 -9.80 -5.01
CA SER A 940 6.81 -9.67 -3.55
C SER A 940 8.20 -9.34 -3.02
N ILE A 941 8.29 -8.92 -1.76
CA ILE A 941 9.59 -8.69 -1.08
C ILE A 941 10.44 -9.97 -1.01
N LEU A 942 9.87 -11.16 -1.25
CA LEU A 942 10.61 -12.43 -1.29
C LEU A 942 11.55 -12.55 -2.49
N GLN A 943 11.42 -11.71 -3.52
CA GLN A 943 12.39 -11.69 -4.64
C GLN A 943 13.82 -11.38 -4.18
N PHE A 944 13.97 -10.71 -3.03
CA PHE A 944 15.25 -10.37 -2.41
C PHE A 944 15.83 -11.52 -1.57
N MET A 945 15.10 -12.63 -1.41
CA MET A 945 15.55 -13.79 -0.64
C MET A 945 16.58 -14.63 -1.43
N PRO A 946 17.78 -14.89 -0.88
CA PRO A 946 18.71 -15.85 -1.45
C PRO A 946 18.13 -17.28 -1.51
N PHE A 947 18.31 -17.97 -2.64
CA PHE A 947 17.87 -19.37 -2.78
C PHE A 947 18.51 -20.33 -1.77
N THR A 948 19.70 -20.02 -1.26
CA THR A 948 20.38 -20.81 -0.22
C THR A 948 19.61 -20.84 1.10
N MET A 949 18.75 -19.85 1.37
CA MET A 949 17.94 -19.83 2.59
C MET A 949 16.88 -20.93 2.60
N VAL A 950 16.37 -21.35 1.44
CA VAL A 950 15.28 -22.34 1.35
C VAL A 950 15.65 -23.65 2.07
N SER A 951 16.88 -24.15 1.88
CA SER A 951 17.32 -25.38 2.53
C SER A 951 17.49 -25.24 4.05
N GLU A 952 17.78 -24.04 4.55
CA GLU A 952 17.88 -23.80 5.99
C GLU A 952 16.49 -23.60 6.62
N LEU A 953 15.59 -22.88 5.93
CA LEU A 953 14.21 -22.68 6.37
C LEU A 953 13.45 -24.00 6.49
N VAL A 954 13.62 -24.92 5.54
CA VAL A 954 12.93 -26.22 5.55
C VAL A 954 13.33 -27.11 6.74
N LYS A 955 14.50 -26.87 7.36
CA LYS A 955 14.91 -27.58 8.59
C LYS A 955 14.07 -27.15 9.80
N ALA A 956 13.41 -25.99 9.74
CA ALA A 956 12.48 -25.56 10.77
C ALA A 956 11.11 -26.22 10.57
N SER A 957 10.57 -26.85 11.62
CA SER A 957 9.34 -27.64 11.56
C SER A 957 8.09 -26.86 11.16
N THR A 958 8.02 -25.56 11.42
CA THR A 958 6.86 -24.72 11.00
C THR A 958 6.91 -24.36 9.52
N MET A 959 8.10 -24.40 8.91
CA MET A 959 8.34 -24.03 7.52
C MET A 959 8.48 -25.24 6.58
N SER A 960 8.43 -26.47 7.11
CA SER A 960 8.59 -27.73 6.37
C SER A 960 7.34 -28.17 5.60
N SER A 961 6.56 -27.22 5.06
CA SER A 961 5.35 -27.49 4.28
C SER A 961 5.62 -27.30 2.79
N PRO A 962 5.21 -28.24 1.90
CA PRO A 962 5.37 -28.08 0.46
C PRO A 962 4.75 -26.78 -0.08
N LYS A 963 3.61 -26.35 0.50
CA LYS A 963 2.96 -25.09 0.10
C LYS A 963 3.84 -23.86 0.41
N ILE A 964 4.46 -23.85 1.59
CA ILE A 964 5.35 -22.75 2.00
C ILE A 964 6.59 -22.71 1.10
N VAL A 965 7.19 -23.87 0.80
CA VAL A 965 8.36 -23.95 -0.09
C VAL A 965 8.02 -23.38 -1.47
N LEU A 966 6.89 -23.77 -2.06
CA LEU A 966 6.46 -23.22 -3.35
C LEU A 966 6.25 -21.70 -3.29
N ALA A 967 5.72 -21.17 -2.17
CA ALA A 967 5.43 -19.74 -2.00
C ALA A 967 6.70 -18.88 -1.85
N ILE A 968 7.73 -19.39 -1.17
CA ILE A 968 8.99 -18.65 -0.96
C ILE A 968 9.98 -18.76 -2.11
N THR A 969 9.77 -19.71 -3.03
CA THR A 969 10.63 -19.88 -4.21
C THR A 969 10.05 -19.21 -5.44
N ASP A 970 10.85 -18.44 -6.18
CA ASP A 970 10.43 -17.92 -7.47
C ASP A 970 10.40 -19.03 -8.55
N LEU A 971 9.21 -19.60 -8.77
CA LEU A 971 8.99 -20.68 -9.74
C LEU A 971 9.04 -20.21 -11.20
N SER A 972 9.10 -18.90 -11.48
CA SER A 972 9.28 -18.39 -12.84
C SER A 972 10.69 -18.69 -13.38
N LEU A 973 11.67 -18.77 -12.48
CA LEU A 973 13.06 -19.06 -12.79
C LEU A 973 13.34 -20.58 -12.77
N PRO A 974 14.09 -21.12 -13.76
CA PRO A 974 14.51 -22.53 -13.74
C PRO A 974 15.26 -22.93 -12.46
N LEU A 975 16.13 -22.04 -11.95
CA LEU A 975 16.84 -22.27 -10.70
C LEU A 975 15.88 -22.37 -9.51
N GLY A 976 14.86 -21.52 -9.45
CA GLY A 976 13.87 -21.57 -8.36
C GLY A 976 13.05 -22.86 -8.37
N ARG A 977 12.65 -23.34 -9.56
CA ARG A 977 11.99 -24.65 -9.70
C ARG A 977 12.88 -25.81 -9.24
N ARG A 978 14.18 -25.78 -9.58
CA ARG A 978 15.17 -26.78 -9.12
C ARG A 978 15.33 -26.80 -7.60
N VAL A 979 15.41 -25.62 -6.98
CA VAL A 979 15.54 -25.47 -5.52
C VAL A 979 14.26 -25.97 -4.82
N ALA A 980 13.08 -25.57 -5.32
CA ALA A 980 11.80 -26.02 -4.79
C ALA A 980 11.64 -27.54 -4.90
N ALA A 981 11.96 -28.12 -6.05
CA ALA A 981 11.89 -29.57 -6.28
C ALA A 981 12.78 -30.33 -5.29
N LYS A 982 14.03 -29.87 -5.10
CA LYS A 982 14.97 -30.49 -4.16
C LYS A 982 14.49 -30.39 -2.72
N ALA A 983 13.97 -29.23 -2.30
CA ALA A 983 13.46 -29.02 -0.95
C ALA A 983 12.22 -29.89 -0.68
N ILE A 984 11.25 -29.91 -1.60
CA ILE A 984 10.00 -30.68 -1.45
C ILE A 984 10.25 -32.18 -1.53
N ALA A 985 11.18 -32.65 -2.37
CA ALA A 985 11.53 -34.06 -2.45
C ALA A 985 12.29 -34.58 -1.22
N ALA A 986 12.82 -33.68 -0.38
CA ALA A 986 13.48 -34.00 0.88
C ALA A 986 12.52 -34.03 2.09
N LEU A 987 11.32 -33.46 1.95
CA LEU A 987 10.21 -33.57 2.90
C LEU A 987 9.58 -34.98 2.84
#